data_AF-A0A397GG09-F1
#
_entry.id   AF-A0A397GG09-F1
#
_cell.length_a   1.000
_cell.length_b   1.000
_cell.length_c   1.000
_cell.angle_alpha   90.00
_cell.angle_beta   90.00
_cell.angle_gamma   90.00
#
_symmetry.space_group_name_H-M   'P 1'
#
loop_
_entity.id
_entity.type
_entity.pdbx_description
1 polymer ?
#
loop_
_entity_poly.entity_id
_entity_poly.type
_entity_poly.pdbx_seq_one_letter_code
_entity_poly.pdbx_strand_id
1 'polypeptide(L)'
;MPVDKQERVVDTDNIQGSIWPRLPKYYESYLFFKITKKERFRKHLRDILDNGEITTGTQCENHLNSIGEFEEACARSRRDIPEADRKPFTAVNIAFTHMGLLKVENPKVEVKFAATLQKDPDAYCTDRINEGLFEKGMFDDLVYEGADSPPALHPDFRAPPGNETKTGLERWEWRVDGVFIVAAHTAKAVRKKVRDLEDAFNVGDANEASMKIAFRRDGQHRPGANRGKEHFGYEDHISQPKIKGLDDPPAKGEPHACLPGYIFLGHKGDPNMKRGPEWAKEGSFLVFRQLDQKVPEFEKFLEEAAPKVPGTNYQGPNGPAKLGAHMMGRWKSGAPVAKATDEDNADLAFDNKFDFRPKKSIKGCPFAAHIRKMRPRADKKRDVGTEEDGDNTELPEPESDESEAEGQEEDASVILRRGITFGPELTEEEKRERRTIEQRGIYFTCYQSLIRDGFNFLMTRWASNSSFPEYKTKTFPDGPGMDPFVNQRLRSDHPEGHISLYDGSNPDKTVKLNLGISPWVDQKGGEYFFTPSMKALREHFSTATLDKEGESPKEDQTKELRAKIARLEETNKFLEKINQEHAGYIESLKAQLKESQESHQKYVEETSKQCPTVFGYAGFVHLDFLNRLSDTDLRQLKHQVRDVLGELAGDVDWTQWQRIIRDLDSKYGFGLVYGNGDHYEGRHWSEWKEIQYSASHSQYDRTVAFRNRMGQWCNNYKWNAVGGDAAGCALIWITFVIQLHDVLQVYKPQVC
;
A
#
# COMPACT_ATOMS: atom_id res chain seq x y z
N MET A 1 27.91 0.33 -2.19
CA MET A 1 27.80 0.63 -0.75
C MET A 1 26.76 1.72 -0.65
N PRO A 2 25.73 1.59 0.20
CA PRO A 2 24.66 2.58 0.28
C PRO A 2 25.24 4.00 0.41
N VAL A 3 24.52 4.98 -0.15
CA VAL A 3 24.89 6.41 -0.19
C VAL A 3 25.50 6.81 1.15
N ASP A 4 26.57 7.62 1.15
CA ASP A 4 27.22 8.04 2.40
C ASP A 4 26.16 8.62 3.34
N LYS A 5 26.21 8.23 4.61
CA LYS A 5 25.21 8.63 5.62
C LYS A 5 25.03 10.15 5.68
N GLN A 6 26.08 10.92 5.41
CA GLN A 6 26.02 12.39 5.41
C GLN A 6 25.26 12.97 4.19
N GLU A 7 25.14 12.19 3.12
CA GLU A 7 24.49 12.57 1.86
C GLU A 7 23.06 12.00 1.73
N ARG A 8 22.60 11.22 2.72
CA ARG A 8 21.28 10.58 2.69
C ARG A 8 20.17 11.59 2.90
N VAL A 9 19.09 11.40 2.14
CA VAL A 9 17.85 12.17 2.29
C VAL A 9 16.94 11.64 3.41
N VAL A 10 17.16 10.39 3.86
CA VAL A 10 16.45 9.75 4.98
C VAL A 10 17.46 9.47 6.09
N ASP A 11 17.16 9.90 7.32
CA ASP A 11 18.02 9.66 8.48
C ASP A 11 17.85 8.23 9.02
N THR A 12 18.89 7.42 8.86
CA THR A 12 18.88 6.01 9.30
C THR A 12 18.93 5.84 10.82
N ASP A 13 19.29 6.87 11.58
CA ASP A 13 19.16 6.87 13.04
C ASP A 13 17.73 7.20 13.49
N ASN A 14 16.95 7.87 12.65
CA ASN A 14 15.60 8.27 12.97
C ASN A 14 14.53 7.28 12.49
N ILE A 15 14.80 6.47 11.47
CA ILE A 15 13.87 5.40 11.05
C ILE A 15 14.05 4.13 11.89
N GLN A 16 12.94 3.40 12.08
CA GLN A 16 12.96 2.06 12.65
C GLN A 16 13.52 1.04 11.65
N GLY A 17 14.39 0.14 12.11
CA GLY A 17 15.16 -0.76 11.25
C GLY A 17 14.36 -1.84 10.52
N SER A 18 13.11 -2.07 10.92
CA SER A 18 12.18 -2.96 10.23
C SER A 18 11.75 -2.44 8.86
N ILE A 19 11.80 -1.12 8.64
CA ILE A 19 11.50 -0.50 7.35
C ILE A 19 12.71 -0.69 6.42
N TRP A 20 13.84 -0.11 6.78
CA TRP A 20 15.10 -0.17 6.04
C TRP A 20 16.32 -0.30 6.97
N PRO A 21 17.32 -1.13 6.64
CA PRO A 21 17.35 -2.04 5.48
C PRO A 21 16.45 -3.26 5.68
N ARG A 22 16.36 -3.77 6.91
CA ARG A 22 15.45 -4.81 7.44
C ARG A 22 15.97 -5.23 8.81
N LEU A 23 15.16 -5.92 9.61
CA LEU A 23 15.65 -6.60 10.81
C LEU A 23 16.48 -7.85 10.43
N PRO A 24 17.74 -7.98 10.86
CA PRO A 24 18.51 -9.23 10.77
C PRO A 24 17.84 -10.30 11.62
N LYS A 25 17.43 -11.41 11.01
CA LYS A 25 16.59 -12.41 11.66
C LYS A 25 16.82 -13.83 11.19
N TYR A 26 16.66 -14.76 12.12
CA TYR A 26 16.31 -16.16 11.87
C TYR A 26 14.94 -16.49 12.45
N TYR A 27 14.60 -15.81 13.55
CA TYR A 27 13.35 -15.91 14.26
C TYR A 27 12.77 -14.51 14.43
N GLU A 28 11.45 -14.39 14.36
CA GLU A 28 10.75 -13.13 14.55
C GLU A 28 9.42 -13.39 15.25
N SER A 29 9.07 -12.55 16.22
CA SER A 29 7.82 -12.63 16.95
C SER A 29 7.08 -11.31 16.81
N TYR A 30 5.84 -11.38 16.35
CA TYR A 30 4.89 -10.27 16.38
C TYR A 30 4.08 -10.37 17.66
N LEU A 31 4.31 -9.43 18.57
CA LEU A 31 3.67 -9.34 19.87
C LEU A 31 2.61 -8.25 19.82
N PHE A 32 1.36 -8.64 19.56
CA PHE A 32 0.24 -7.71 19.46
C PHE A 32 -0.27 -7.37 20.86
N PHE A 33 -0.54 -6.10 21.12
CA PHE A 33 -0.88 -5.62 22.45
C PHE A 33 -2.08 -4.68 22.47
N LYS A 34 -2.64 -4.52 23.67
CA LYS A 34 -3.68 -3.56 24.02
C LYS A 34 -3.17 -2.66 25.14
N ILE A 35 -3.26 -1.36 24.95
CA ILE A 35 -2.93 -0.35 25.96
C ILE A 35 -4.08 -0.27 26.94
N THR A 36 -3.79 -0.49 28.22
CA THR A 36 -4.77 -0.47 29.31
C THR A 36 -4.69 0.81 30.13
N LYS A 37 -3.51 1.45 30.22
CA LYS A 37 -3.28 2.71 30.94
C LYS A 37 -2.42 3.66 30.11
N LYS A 38 -3.06 4.61 29.41
CA LYS A 38 -2.42 5.56 28.46
C LYS A 38 -1.18 6.24 29.02
N GLU A 39 -1.31 6.96 30.13
CA GLU A 39 -0.20 7.75 30.73
C GLU A 39 0.97 6.87 31.18
N ARG A 40 0.67 5.72 31.78
CA ARG A 40 1.71 4.79 32.21
C ARG A 40 2.41 4.17 31.01
N PHE A 41 1.67 3.83 29.95
CA PHE A 41 2.25 3.27 28.73
C PHE A 41 3.23 4.25 28.10
N ARG A 42 2.87 5.53 28.04
CA ARG A 42 3.76 6.60 27.55
C ARG A 42 5.06 6.72 28.35
N LYS A 43 5.04 6.42 29.66
CA LYS A 43 6.24 6.36 30.51
C LYS A 43 7.07 5.10 30.25
N HIS A 44 6.45 3.92 30.27
CA HIS A 44 7.18 2.67 29.97
C HIS A 44 7.77 2.68 28.56
N LEU A 45 7.05 3.25 27.58
CA LEU A 45 7.57 3.47 26.23
C LEU A 45 8.78 4.40 26.24
N ARG A 46 8.79 5.44 27.08
CA ARG A 46 9.95 6.31 27.26
C ARG A 46 11.15 5.54 27.79
N ASP A 47 10.94 4.72 28.80
CA ASP A 47 12.01 3.96 29.44
C ASP A 47 12.71 3.01 28.45
N ILE A 48 11.95 2.27 27.63
CA ILE A 48 12.57 1.41 26.61
C ILE A 48 13.28 2.21 25.50
N LEU A 49 12.79 3.42 25.17
CA LEU A 49 13.46 4.30 24.21
C LEU A 49 14.77 4.83 24.77
N ASP A 50 14.79 5.28 26.02
CA ASP A 50 15.99 5.81 26.68
C ASP A 50 17.04 4.71 26.93
N ASN A 51 16.60 3.46 27.12
CA ASN A 51 17.47 2.28 27.17
C ASN A 51 17.94 1.78 25.79
N GLY A 52 17.52 2.43 24.70
CA GLY A 52 17.95 2.07 23.34
C GLY A 52 17.41 0.73 22.83
N GLU A 53 16.27 0.28 23.34
CA GLU A 53 15.68 -1.02 22.98
C GLU A 53 15.07 -1.02 21.56
N ILE A 54 14.54 0.11 21.10
CA ILE A 54 13.98 0.23 19.74
C ILE A 54 15.12 0.38 18.72
N THR A 55 15.18 -0.56 17.78
CA THR A 55 16.29 -0.72 16.83
C THR A 55 16.16 0.19 15.62
N THR A 56 17.22 0.94 15.30
CA THR A 56 17.25 1.89 14.18
C THR A 56 17.73 1.27 12.87
N GLY A 57 17.49 1.94 11.75
CA GLY A 57 18.03 1.54 10.44
C GLY A 57 19.56 1.43 10.44
N THR A 58 20.26 2.38 11.07
CA THR A 58 21.72 2.37 11.21
C THR A 58 22.22 1.12 11.96
N GLN A 59 21.55 0.72 13.05
CA GLN A 59 21.96 -0.47 13.81
C GLN A 59 21.83 -1.74 12.97
N CYS A 60 20.74 -1.88 12.21
CA CYS A 60 20.52 -2.98 11.29
C CYS A 60 21.56 -2.99 10.16
N GLU A 61 21.79 -1.85 9.51
CA GLU A 61 22.79 -1.68 8.45
C GLU A 61 24.19 -2.09 8.93
N ASN A 62 24.64 -1.54 10.06
CA ASN A 62 25.94 -1.88 10.64
C ASN A 62 26.07 -3.37 10.92
N HIS A 63 25.02 -3.99 11.45
CA HIS A 63 25.04 -5.42 11.71
C HIS A 63 25.15 -6.23 10.41
N LEU A 64 24.27 -5.97 9.44
CA LEU A 64 24.24 -6.69 8.17
C LEU A 64 25.55 -6.54 7.38
N ASN A 65 26.13 -5.34 7.37
CA ASN A 65 27.45 -5.11 6.77
C ASN A 65 28.53 -5.94 7.48
N SER A 66 28.49 -6.01 8.81
CA SER A 66 29.49 -6.76 9.58
C SER A 66 29.46 -8.27 9.37
N ILE A 67 28.33 -8.83 8.91
CA ILE A 67 28.19 -10.25 8.56
C ILE A 67 28.17 -10.49 7.04
N GLY A 68 28.25 -9.39 6.26
CA GLY A 68 28.16 -9.38 4.81
C GLY A 68 26.85 -9.93 4.26
N GLU A 69 25.74 -9.63 4.93
CA GLU A 69 24.37 -9.96 4.51
C GLU A 69 23.55 -8.70 4.21
N PHE A 70 24.18 -7.55 3.93
CA PHE A 70 23.44 -6.33 3.59
C PHE A 70 22.58 -6.52 2.33
N GLU A 71 23.20 -7.02 1.25
CA GLU A 71 22.49 -7.47 0.05
C GLU A 71 21.70 -8.76 0.37
N GLU A 72 20.37 -8.66 0.40
CA GLU A 72 19.48 -9.77 0.75
C GLU A 72 19.39 -10.82 -0.36
N ALA A 73 19.37 -10.37 -1.62
CA ALA A 73 19.20 -11.20 -2.80
C ALA A 73 20.54 -11.74 -3.33
N CYS A 74 21.25 -12.53 -2.53
CA CYS A 74 22.49 -13.17 -2.99
C CYS A 74 22.74 -14.53 -2.31
N ALA A 75 23.54 -15.38 -2.96
CA ALA A 75 23.87 -16.72 -2.46
C ALA A 75 24.50 -16.67 -1.07
N ARG A 76 25.31 -15.64 -0.79
CA ARG A 76 25.89 -15.40 0.53
C ARG A 76 24.79 -15.27 1.57
N SER A 77 23.79 -14.41 1.40
CA SER A 77 22.72 -14.20 2.39
C SER A 77 21.76 -15.39 2.54
N ARG A 78 21.71 -16.31 1.57
CA ARG A 78 20.88 -17.55 1.64
C ARG A 78 21.58 -18.74 2.30
N ARG A 79 22.87 -18.66 2.60
CA ARG A 79 23.63 -19.75 3.25
C ARG A 79 23.01 -20.12 4.59
N ASP A 80 22.74 -21.39 4.89
CA ASP A 80 22.37 -21.72 6.28
C ASP A 80 23.61 -21.61 7.18
N ILE A 81 23.49 -20.88 8.29
CA ILE A 81 24.58 -20.67 9.25
C ILE A 81 24.17 -21.41 10.52
N PRO A 82 24.97 -22.40 10.98
CA PRO A 82 24.73 -23.08 12.24
C PRO A 82 24.57 -22.07 13.38
N GLU A 83 23.67 -22.34 14.32
CA GLU A 83 23.35 -21.39 15.40
C GLU A 83 24.59 -20.93 16.19
N ALA A 84 25.56 -21.82 16.41
CA ALA A 84 26.81 -21.52 17.12
C ALA A 84 27.71 -20.50 16.41
N ASP A 85 27.58 -20.39 15.08
CA ASP A 85 28.43 -19.51 14.24
C ASP A 85 27.74 -18.17 13.91
N ARG A 86 26.47 -18.01 14.29
CA ARG A 86 25.71 -16.77 14.04
C ARG A 86 26.23 -15.66 14.95
N LYS A 87 26.64 -14.53 14.38
CA LYS A 87 26.91 -13.32 15.15
C LYS A 87 25.61 -12.86 15.83
N PRO A 88 25.53 -12.80 17.18
CA PRO A 88 24.26 -12.49 17.85
C PRO A 88 23.73 -11.11 17.47
N PHE A 89 22.42 -11.03 17.25
CA PHE A 89 21.68 -9.79 17.09
C PHE A 89 20.27 -10.00 17.63
N THR A 90 19.73 -8.95 18.25
CA THR A 90 18.35 -8.90 18.73
C THR A 90 17.84 -7.50 18.47
N ALA A 91 16.66 -7.41 17.87
CA ALA A 91 16.05 -6.17 17.48
C ALA A 91 14.60 -6.09 17.95
N VAL A 92 14.16 -4.87 18.23
CA VAL A 92 12.78 -4.55 18.57
C VAL A 92 12.34 -3.33 17.75
N ASN A 93 11.21 -3.45 17.05
CA ASN A 93 10.49 -2.30 16.52
C ASN A 93 9.05 -2.30 17.01
N ILE A 94 8.40 -1.14 16.91
CA ILE A 94 7.04 -0.91 17.39
C ILE A 94 6.23 -0.16 16.33
N ALA A 95 5.00 -0.62 16.12
CA ALA A 95 4.03 0.04 15.25
C ALA A 95 2.66 0.07 15.93
N PHE A 96 1.85 1.08 15.60
CA PHE A 96 0.55 1.32 16.23
C PHE A 96 -0.58 1.30 15.21
N THR A 97 -1.72 0.74 15.57
CA THR A 97 -2.95 0.96 14.80
C THR A 97 -3.44 2.39 15.01
N HIS A 98 -4.42 2.82 14.23
CA HIS A 98 -5.07 4.13 14.45
C HIS A 98 -5.58 4.27 15.90
N MET A 99 -6.28 3.24 16.41
CA MET A 99 -6.75 3.20 17.80
C MET A 99 -5.61 3.26 18.82
N GLY A 100 -4.48 2.63 18.52
CA GLY A 100 -3.27 2.76 19.34
C GLY A 100 -2.73 4.18 19.37
N LEU A 101 -2.61 4.83 18.22
CA LEU A 101 -2.13 6.21 18.13
C LEU A 101 -3.00 7.16 18.95
N LEU A 102 -4.34 7.02 18.91
CA LEU A 102 -5.26 7.81 19.76
C LEU A 102 -5.03 7.60 21.27
N LYS A 103 -4.45 6.46 21.66
CA LYS A 103 -4.14 6.15 23.07
C LYS A 103 -2.75 6.65 23.49
N VAL A 104 -1.83 6.81 22.54
CA VAL A 104 -0.45 7.22 22.82
C VAL A 104 -0.13 8.64 22.38
N GLU A 105 -0.99 9.33 21.64
CA GLU A 105 -0.76 10.74 21.25
C GLU A 105 -0.66 11.66 22.47
N ASN A 106 -0.13 12.87 22.24
CA ASN A 106 -0.09 13.87 23.30
C ASN A 106 -1.53 14.23 23.74
N PRO A 107 -1.89 14.16 25.04
CA PRO A 107 -3.26 14.43 25.52
C PRO A 107 -3.82 15.80 25.10
N LYS A 108 -2.94 16.77 24.81
CA LYS A 108 -3.35 18.09 24.31
C LYS A 108 -3.97 18.04 22.91
N VAL A 109 -3.68 17.02 22.09
CA VAL A 109 -4.23 16.86 20.74
C VAL A 109 -5.74 16.65 20.82
N GLU A 110 -6.19 15.69 21.61
CA GLU A 110 -7.63 15.41 21.83
C GLU A 110 -8.38 16.64 22.34
N VAL A 111 -7.81 17.34 23.33
CA VAL A 111 -8.42 18.56 23.91
C VAL A 111 -8.52 19.70 22.90
N LYS A 112 -7.43 19.96 22.14
CA LYS A 112 -7.43 20.99 21.10
C LYS A 112 -8.44 20.67 20.01
N PHE A 113 -8.46 19.42 19.56
CA PHE A 113 -9.35 19.01 18.48
C PHE A 113 -10.82 19.08 18.89
N ALA A 114 -11.16 18.66 20.10
CA ALA A 114 -12.52 18.83 20.63
C ALA A 114 -12.95 20.31 20.69
N ALA A 115 -12.05 21.21 21.09
CA ALA A 115 -12.31 22.66 21.08
C ALA A 115 -12.47 23.23 19.66
N THR A 116 -11.77 22.68 18.67
CA THR A 116 -11.93 23.04 17.25
C THR A 116 -13.29 22.58 16.73
N LEU A 117 -13.69 21.34 17.01
CA LEU A 117 -14.99 20.79 16.59
C LEU A 117 -16.20 21.56 17.16
N GLN A 118 -16.06 22.15 18.35
CA GLN A 118 -17.10 23.03 18.90
C GLN A 118 -17.29 24.32 18.09
N LYS A 119 -16.26 24.79 17.39
CA LYS A 119 -16.29 26.01 16.57
C LYS A 119 -16.70 25.72 15.13
N ASP A 120 -16.24 24.59 14.62
CA ASP A 120 -16.49 24.12 13.26
C ASP A 120 -16.70 22.60 13.29
N PRO A 121 -17.96 22.13 13.21
CA PRO A 121 -18.27 20.70 13.21
C PRO A 121 -17.62 19.91 12.07
N ASP A 122 -17.21 20.57 10.98
CA ASP A 122 -16.56 19.96 9.83
C ASP A 122 -15.02 20.01 9.89
N ALA A 123 -14.46 20.63 10.93
CA ALA A 123 -13.02 20.68 11.11
C ALA A 123 -12.41 19.28 11.26
N TYR A 124 -11.29 19.06 10.58
CA TYR A 124 -10.50 17.84 10.69
C TYR A 124 -9.21 18.07 11.48
N CYS A 125 -8.65 16.99 12.04
CA CYS A 125 -7.51 17.09 12.93
C CYS A 125 -6.19 17.08 12.13
N THR A 126 -5.52 18.23 12.05
CA THR A 126 -4.20 18.34 11.38
C THR A 126 -3.04 17.78 12.22
N ASP A 127 -3.27 17.54 13.51
CA ASP A 127 -2.28 16.99 14.44
C ASP A 127 -2.21 15.44 14.39
N ARG A 128 -3.10 14.80 13.62
CA ARG A 128 -3.22 13.34 13.45
C ARG A 128 -3.01 12.94 11.99
N ILE A 129 -2.60 11.69 11.79
CA ILE A 129 -2.54 11.06 10.46
C ILE A 129 -3.97 10.90 9.94
N ASN A 130 -4.26 11.48 8.78
CA ASN A 130 -5.55 11.36 8.11
C ASN A 130 -5.45 10.42 6.90
N GLU A 131 -5.55 9.11 7.14
CA GLU A 131 -5.51 8.10 6.08
C GLU A 131 -6.63 7.09 6.32
N GLY A 132 -7.65 7.11 5.45
CA GLY A 132 -8.92 6.44 5.70
C GLY A 132 -8.82 4.92 5.81
N LEU A 133 -7.88 4.27 5.10
CA LEU A 133 -7.71 2.82 5.21
C LEU A 133 -7.10 2.43 6.57
N PHE A 134 -6.08 3.15 7.00
CA PHE A 134 -5.43 2.99 8.29
C PHE A 134 -6.39 3.24 9.46
N GLU A 135 -7.19 4.30 9.36
CA GLU A 135 -8.21 4.65 10.36
C GLU A 135 -9.21 3.52 10.59
N LYS A 136 -9.89 3.09 9.52
CA LYS A 136 -10.89 2.02 9.61
C LYS A 136 -10.30 0.64 9.88
N GLY A 137 -9.05 0.43 9.46
CA GLY A 137 -8.32 -0.81 9.65
C GLY A 137 -8.60 -1.87 8.60
N MET A 138 -7.78 -2.93 8.65
CA MET A 138 -7.78 -3.95 7.62
C MET A 138 -9.07 -4.78 7.59
N PHE A 139 -9.68 -5.08 8.74
CA PHE A 139 -10.92 -5.86 8.76
C PHE A 139 -12.03 -5.14 7.97
N ASP A 140 -12.27 -3.86 8.26
CA ASP A 140 -13.28 -3.10 7.54
C ASP A 140 -12.91 -2.95 6.06
N ASP A 141 -11.63 -2.71 5.76
CA ASP A 141 -11.14 -2.59 4.38
C ASP A 141 -11.32 -3.86 3.56
N LEU A 142 -10.90 -5.01 4.06
CA LEU A 142 -10.82 -6.23 3.27
C LEU A 142 -12.07 -7.11 3.38
N VAL A 143 -12.92 -6.91 4.39
CA VAL A 143 -14.16 -7.71 4.56
C VAL A 143 -15.39 -6.97 4.05
N TYR A 144 -15.56 -5.69 4.40
CA TYR A 144 -16.75 -4.93 3.98
C TYR A 144 -16.55 -4.24 2.63
N GLU A 145 -15.34 -3.78 2.33
CA GLU A 145 -15.02 -3.17 1.03
C GLU A 145 -14.24 -4.11 0.10
N GLY A 146 -13.61 -5.14 0.66
CA GLY A 146 -12.83 -6.14 -0.05
C GLY A 146 -13.50 -7.52 -0.09
N ALA A 147 -12.68 -8.53 -0.33
CA ALA A 147 -13.09 -9.88 -0.69
C ALA A 147 -12.64 -10.96 0.30
N ASP A 148 -12.12 -10.57 1.46
CA ASP A 148 -11.78 -11.52 2.52
C ASP A 148 -13.06 -12.11 3.10
N SER A 149 -13.08 -13.44 3.22
CA SER A 149 -14.21 -14.15 3.81
C SER A 149 -14.12 -14.13 5.33
N PRO A 150 -15.07 -13.50 6.07
CA PRO A 150 -15.00 -13.42 7.53
C PRO A 150 -14.90 -14.79 8.23
N PRO A 151 -15.56 -15.88 7.77
CA PRO A 151 -15.35 -17.23 8.31
C PRO A 151 -13.94 -17.79 8.11
N ALA A 152 -13.20 -17.34 7.10
CA ALA A 152 -11.85 -17.81 6.82
C ALA A 152 -10.78 -17.07 7.66
N LEU A 153 -11.12 -15.94 8.27
CA LEU A 153 -10.23 -15.15 9.11
C LEU A 153 -9.91 -15.85 10.43
N HIS A 154 -8.67 -15.67 10.91
CA HIS A 154 -8.31 -16.08 12.26
C HIS A 154 -9.13 -15.28 13.30
N PRO A 155 -9.60 -15.90 14.39
CA PRO A 155 -10.39 -15.22 15.42
C PRO A 155 -9.80 -13.90 15.94
N ASP A 156 -8.48 -13.87 16.15
CA ASP A 156 -7.73 -12.67 16.56
C ASP A 156 -7.86 -11.45 15.63
N PHE A 157 -8.18 -11.66 14.35
CA PHE A 157 -8.36 -10.59 13.34
C PHE A 157 -9.81 -10.44 12.89
N ARG A 158 -10.76 -11.04 13.60
CA ARG A 158 -12.17 -11.02 13.26
C ARG A 158 -12.93 -10.14 14.25
N ALA A 159 -13.82 -9.28 13.72
CA ALA A 159 -14.70 -8.50 14.57
C ALA A 159 -15.57 -9.41 15.46
N PRO A 160 -15.80 -9.04 16.73
CA PRO A 160 -16.67 -9.80 17.62
C PRO A 160 -18.13 -9.75 17.14
N PRO A 161 -18.97 -10.75 17.48
CA PRO A 161 -20.40 -10.71 17.17
C PRO A 161 -21.07 -9.43 17.70
N GLY A 162 -21.92 -8.79 16.89
CA GLY A 162 -22.60 -7.54 17.24
C GLY A 162 -21.78 -6.27 16.97
N ASN A 163 -20.57 -6.38 16.43
CA ASN A 163 -19.76 -5.20 16.08
C ASN A 163 -20.35 -4.42 14.89
N GLU A 164 -21.16 -5.08 14.06
CA GLU A 164 -21.83 -4.50 12.89
C GLU A 164 -22.78 -3.35 13.23
N THR A 165 -23.33 -3.32 14.45
CA THR A 165 -24.22 -2.24 14.91
C THR A 165 -23.49 -1.06 15.54
N LYS A 166 -22.17 -1.16 15.75
CA LYS A 166 -21.36 -0.10 16.38
C LYS A 166 -20.93 0.96 15.37
N THR A 167 -20.84 2.20 15.83
CA THR A 167 -20.41 3.36 15.04
C THR A 167 -19.27 4.12 15.73
N GLY A 168 -18.62 5.01 14.98
CA GLY A 168 -17.48 5.78 15.48
C GLY A 168 -16.34 4.90 15.98
N LEU A 169 -15.60 5.38 16.99
CA LEU A 169 -14.43 4.69 17.53
C LEU A 169 -14.78 3.36 18.22
N GLU A 170 -15.99 3.21 18.76
CA GLU A 170 -16.43 1.97 19.44
C GLU A 170 -16.40 0.76 18.50
N ARG A 171 -16.64 0.98 17.21
CA ARG A 171 -16.56 -0.03 16.15
C ARG A 171 -15.18 -0.67 16.03
N TRP A 172 -14.13 0.06 16.43
CA TRP A 172 -12.74 -0.32 16.25
C TRP A 172 -12.03 -0.68 17.56
N GLU A 173 -12.68 -0.51 18.71
CA GLU A 173 -12.10 -0.78 20.04
C GLU A 173 -11.66 -2.23 20.26
N TRP A 174 -12.21 -3.18 19.51
CA TRP A 174 -11.81 -4.59 19.58
C TRP A 174 -10.44 -4.85 18.94
N ARG A 175 -10.02 -4.03 17.97
CA ARG A 175 -8.73 -4.15 17.24
C ARG A 175 -7.54 -3.89 18.14
N VAL A 176 -6.45 -4.60 17.94
CA VAL A 176 -5.18 -4.38 18.68
C VAL A 176 -4.73 -2.92 18.60
N ASP A 177 -4.00 -2.45 19.61
CA ASP A 177 -3.52 -1.06 19.65
C ASP A 177 -2.14 -0.94 18.99
N GLY A 178 -1.35 -2.00 19.02
CA GLY A 178 -0.06 -2.01 18.36
C GLY A 178 0.57 -3.38 18.32
N VAL A 179 1.77 -3.41 17.76
CA VAL A 179 2.59 -4.60 17.64
C VAL A 179 4.05 -4.26 17.94
N PHE A 180 4.69 -5.07 18.78
CA PHE A 180 6.14 -5.14 18.83
C PHE A 180 6.62 -6.23 17.88
N ILE A 181 7.62 -5.92 17.05
CA ILE A 181 8.31 -6.86 16.18
C ILE A 181 9.65 -7.18 16.83
N VAL A 182 9.80 -8.40 17.33
CA VAL A 182 11.02 -8.86 18.01
C VAL A 182 11.73 -9.85 17.11
N ALA A 183 12.90 -9.48 16.59
CA ALA A 183 13.70 -10.33 15.73
C ALA A 183 15.01 -10.74 16.41
N ALA A 184 15.45 -11.97 16.21
CA ALA A 184 16.78 -12.39 16.65
C ALA A 184 17.33 -13.58 15.83
N HIS A 185 18.60 -13.89 16.06
CA HIS A 185 19.28 -15.03 15.42
C HIS A 185 19.06 -16.38 16.12
N THR A 186 18.47 -16.39 17.32
CA THR A 186 18.13 -17.62 18.05
C THR A 186 16.73 -17.53 18.65
N ALA A 187 16.03 -18.66 18.73
CA ALA A 187 14.72 -18.73 19.36
C ALA A 187 14.78 -18.37 20.86
N LYS A 188 15.91 -18.67 21.52
CA LYS A 188 16.15 -18.29 22.92
C LYS A 188 16.24 -16.77 23.09
N ALA A 189 16.91 -16.07 22.18
CA ALA A 189 17.04 -14.61 22.23
C ALA A 189 15.69 -13.92 22.02
N VAL A 190 14.87 -14.38 21.06
CA VAL A 190 13.50 -13.87 20.88
C VAL A 190 12.68 -14.06 22.16
N ARG A 191 12.64 -15.27 22.72
CA ARG A 191 11.89 -15.54 23.97
C ARG A 191 12.37 -14.67 25.13
N LYS A 192 13.68 -14.46 25.27
CA LYS A 192 14.22 -13.60 26.30
C LYS A 192 13.78 -12.15 26.09
N LYS A 193 13.92 -11.61 24.87
CA LYS A 193 13.57 -10.22 24.58
C LYS A 193 12.06 -9.96 24.70
N VAL A 194 11.21 -10.93 24.34
CA VAL A 194 9.77 -10.86 24.60
C VAL A 194 9.49 -10.74 26.11
N ARG A 195 10.15 -11.53 26.96
CA ARG A 195 10.03 -11.40 28.42
C ARG A 195 10.55 -10.05 28.92
N ASP A 196 11.70 -9.60 28.43
CA ASP A 196 12.25 -8.29 28.79
C ASP A 196 11.25 -7.16 28.47
N LEU A 197 10.50 -7.27 27.35
CA LEU A 197 9.43 -6.33 27.01
C LEU A 197 8.18 -6.50 27.88
N GLU A 198 7.78 -7.73 28.20
CA GLU A 198 6.67 -7.96 29.14
C GLU A 198 6.98 -7.34 30.51
N ASP A 199 8.20 -7.52 31.01
CA ASP A 199 8.70 -6.95 32.25
C ASP A 199 8.76 -5.41 32.18
N ALA A 200 9.28 -4.84 31.09
CA ALA A 200 9.37 -3.39 30.89
C ALA A 200 7.99 -2.69 30.91
N PHE A 201 6.92 -3.43 30.60
CA PHE A 201 5.55 -2.91 30.64
C PHE A 201 4.73 -3.43 31.84
N ASN A 202 5.36 -4.16 32.76
CA ASN A 202 4.77 -4.83 33.92
C ASN A 202 3.58 -5.72 33.53
N VAL A 203 3.65 -6.40 32.38
CA VAL A 203 2.58 -7.29 31.90
C VAL A 203 2.34 -8.39 32.93
N GLY A 204 1.09 -8.56 33.33
CA GLY A 204 0.67 -9.55 34.33
C GLY A 204 0.48 -8.99 35.74
N ASP A 205 1.01 -7.80 36.03
CA ASP A 205 0.70 -7.06 37.26
C ASP A 205 -0.51 -6.14 37.02
N ALA A 206 -1.68 -6.46 37.59
CA ALA A 206 -2.88 -5.65 37.37
C ALA A 206 -2.76 -4.20 37.89
N ASN A 207 -1.89 -3.96 38.88
CA ASN A 207 -1.69 -2.63 39.46
C ASN A 207 -0.65 -1.84 38.68
N GLU A 208 0.38 -2.48 38.13
CA GLU A 208 1.50 -1.81 37.46
C GLU A 208 1.53 -1.94 35.94
N ALA A 209 0.77 -2.84 35.34
CA ALA A 209 0.70 -2.99 33.89
C ALA A 209 0.23 -1.69 33.21
N SER A 210 0.81 -1.40 32.05
CA SER A 210 0.32 -0.34 31.15
C SER A 210 -0.26 -0.86 29.84
N MET A 211 0.01 -2.12 29.51
CA MET A 211 -0.58 -2.86 28.41
C MET A 211 -0.82 -4.32 28.81
N LYS A 212 -1.58 -5.03 27.99
CA LYS A 212 -1.66 -6.49 27.98
C LYS A 212 -1.31 -7.03 26.60
N ILE A 213 -0.74 -8.22 26.56
CA ILE A 213 -0.57 -8.94 25.30
C ILE A 213 -1.94 -9.46 24.85
N ALA A 214 -2.31 -9.14 23.61
CA ALA A 214 -3.54 -9.63 23.01
C ALA A 214 -3.32 -11.05 22.46
N PHE A 215 -2.30 -11.20 21.62
CA PHE A 215 -1.88 -12.48 21.05
C PHE A 215 -0.49 -12.34 20.43
N ARG A 216 0.11 -13.48 20.05
CA ARG A 216 1.45 -13.57 19.48
C ARG A 216 1.46 -14.39 18.20
N ARG A 217 2.38 -14.07 17.29
CA ARG A 217 2.67 -14.82 16.07
C ARG A 217 4.18 -15.01 15.91
N ASP A 218 4.62 -16.26 15.87
CA ASP A 218 6.04 -16.65 15.85
C ASP A 218 6.44 -17.18 14.48
N GLY A 219 7.32 -16.45 13.82
CA GLY A 219 7.93 -16.82 12.55
C GLY A 219 9.37 -17.28 12.70
N GLN A 220 9.82 -18.05 11.72
CA GLN A 220 11.19 -18.51 11.58
C GLN A 220 11.52 -18.72 10.11
N HIS A 221 12.78 -18.53 9.72
CA HIS A 221 13.24 -19.01 8.42
C HIS A 221 13.16 -20.53 8.33
N ARG A 222 12.87 -21.04 7.13
CA ARG A 222 12.93 -22.47 6.84
C ARG A 222 14.38 -22.99 6.93
N PRO A 223 14.59 -24.26 7.32
CA PRO A 223 15.93 -24.81 7.59
C PRO A 223 16.72 -25.13 6.31
N GLY A 224 18.06 -25.19 6.43
CA GLY A 224 18.94 -25.72 5.39
C GLY A 224 18.82 -24.99 4.04
N ALA A 225 18.74 -25.76 2.96
CA ALA A 225 18.62 -25.25 1.60
C ALA A 225 17.31 -24.49 1.31
N ASN A 226 16.36 -24.51 2.25
CA ASN A 226 15.12 -23.73 2.17
C ASN A 226 15.26 -22.34 2.83
N ARG A 227 16.42 -21.98 3.41
CA ARG A 227 16.63 -20.62 3.95
C ARG A 227 16.40 -19.59 2.85
N GLY A 228 15.40 -18.74 3.07
CA GLY A 228 15.01 -17.70 2.11
C GLY A 228 13.87 -18.07 1.17
N LYS A 229 13.44 -19.33 1.19
CA LYS A 229 12.27 -19.80 0.44
C LYS A 229 11.01 -19.73 1.28
N GLU A 230 9.88 -19.44 0.64
CA GLU A 230 8.56 -19.63 1.24
C GLU A 230 8.11 -21.10 1.17
N HIS A 231 6.94 -21.46 1.71
CA HIS A 231 6.57 -22.89 1.87
C HIS A 231 6.20 -23.61 0.56
N PHE A 232 5.78 -22.92 -0.51
CA PHE A 232 5.67 -23.54 -1.83
C PHE A 232 7.04 -23.87 -2.45
N GLY A 233 8.13 -23.31 -1.91
CA GLY A 233 9.51 -23.60 -2.26
C GLY A 233 10.17 -22.59 -3.21
N TYR A 234 9.62 -21.40 -3.37
CA TYR A 234 10.19 -20.32 -4.18
C TYR A 234 11.07 -19.39 -3.34
N GLU A 235 12.21 -18.96 -3.90
CA GLU A 235 13.04 -17.90 -3.30
C GLU A 235 12.25 -16.59 -3.17
N ASP A 236 12.23 -16.04 -1.95
CA ASP A 236 11.52 -14.80 -1.65
C ASP A 236 12.51 -13.63 -1.40
N HIS A 237 12.01 -12.40 -1.35
CA HIS A 237 12.77 -11.15 -1.12
C HIS A 237 13.86 -10.85 -2.15
N ILE A 238 13.77 -11.40 -3.36
CA ILE A 238 14.71 -11.06 -4.46
C ILE A 238 14.49 -9.61 -4.91
N SER A 239 13.25 -9.27 -5.29
CA SER A 239 12.92 -7.94 -5.82
C SER A 239 12.33 -7.07 -4.72
N GLN A 240 13.07 -6.04 -4.34
CA GLN A 240 12.67 -4.95 -3.45
C GLN A 240 12.93 -3.62 -4.19
N PRO A 241 12.09 -2.58 -4.03
CA PRO A 241 12.40 -1.27 -4.58
C PRO A 241 13.65 -0.70 -3.92
N LYS A 242 14.65 -0.32 -4.72
CA LYS A 242 15.77 0.52 -4.27
C LYS A 242 15.24 1.94 -4.05
N ILE A 243 15.68 2.62 -2.99
CA ILE A 243 15.23 3.96 -2.63
C ILE A 243 16.29 4.99 -3.02
N LYS A 244 15.89 5.99 -3.81
CA LYS A 244 16.76 7.07 -4.30
C LYS A 244 17.31 7.88 -3.12
N GLY A 245 18.64 8.03 -3.07
CA GLY A 245 19.33 8.75 -2.00
C GLY A 245 19.47 7.97 -0.69
N LEU A 246 19.18 6.67 -0.70
CA LEU A 246 19.38 5.76 0.44
C LEU A 246 20.13 4.49 0.02
N ASP A 247 19.68 3.83 -1.04
CA ASP A 247 20.34 2.66 -1.62
C ASP A 247 21.34 3.04 -2.73
N ASP A 248 22.24 2.12 -3.05
CA ASP A 248 23.05 2.20 -4.28
C ASP A 248 22.15 2.34 -5.52
N PRO A 249 22.55 3.12 -6.54
CA PRO A 249 21.85 3.15 -7.81
C PRO A 249 21.59 1.74 -8.36
N PRO A 250 20.41 1.47 -8.95
CA PRO A 250 20.13 0.21 -9.61
C PRO A 250 21.17 -0.09 -10.68
N ALA A 251 21.53 -1.37 -10.84
CA ALA A 251 22.39 -1.77 -11.94
C ALA A 251 21.61 -1.66 -13.27
N LYS A 252 22.32 -1.49 -14.38
CA LYS A 252 21.72 -1.46 -15.73
C LYS A 252 20.75 -2.63 -15.94
N GLY A 253 19.53 -2.30 -16.35
CA GLY A 253 18.43 -3.25 -16.59
C GLY A 253 17.61 -3.66 -15.34
N GLU A 254 18.00 -3.23 -14.14
CA GLU A 254 17.14 -3.35 -12.94
C GLU A 254 16.05 -2.26 -12.93
N PRO A 255 14.95 -2.45 -12.19
CA PRO A 255 13.97 -1.38 -11.97
C PRO A 255 14.61 -0.11 -11.40
N HIS A 256 14.17 1.07 -11.86
CA HIS A 256 14.67 2.34 -11.32
C HIS A 256 14.36 2.46 -9.83
N ALA A 257 15.21 3.24 -9.14
CA ALA A 257 15.01 3.51 -7.72
C ALA A 257 13.74 4.37 -7.55
N CYS A 258 12.92 4.02 -6.55
CA CYS A 258 11.75 4.81 -6.20
C CYS A 258 12.13 6.05 -5.41
N LEU A 259 11.25 7.05 -5.43
CA LEU A 259 11.38 8.19 -4.54
C LEU A 259 11.17 7.76 -3.08
N PRO A 260 11.94 8.33 -2.12
CA PRO A 260 11.82 7.98 -0.70
C PRO A 260 10.42 8.20 -0.14
N GLY A 261 9.69 9.18 -0.69
CA GLY A 261 8.31 9.47 -0.33
C GLY A 261 7.31 8.35 -0.61
N TYR A 262 7.63 7.35 -1.42
CA TYR A 262 6.78 6.16 -1.60
C TYR A 262 6.84 5.18 -0.43
N ILE A 263 7.88 5.29 0.41
CA ILE A 263 8.09 4.43 1.58
C ILE A 263 7.95 5.23 2.87
N PHE A 264 8.54 6.42 2.94
CA PHE A 264 8.60 7.27 4.14
C PHE A 264 7.73 8.51 3.97
N LEU A 265 6.90 8.80 4.95
CA LEU A 265 6.05 10.00 4.93
C LEU A 265 6.91 11.27 4.98
N GLY A 266 6.44 12.34 4.32
CA GLY A 266 7.05 13.67 4.37
C GLY A 266 8.35 13.83 3.57
N HIS A 267 8.70 12.86 2.72
CA HIS A 267 9.77 12.99 1.73
C HIS A 267 9.22 13.26 0.33
N LYS A 268 10.09 13.71 -0.58
CA LYS A 268 9.75 13.88 -2.01
C LYS A 268 9.15 12.59 -2.56
N GLY A 269 8.03 12.73 -3.24
CA GLY A 269 7.26 11.61 -3.79
C GLY A 269 6.15 11.10 -2.89
N ASP A 270 5.97 11.58 -1.66
CA ASP A 270 4.81 11.17 -0.83
C ASP A 270 3.51 11.55 -1.57
N PRO A 271 2.69 10.56 -2.00
CA PRO A 271 1.53 10.82 -2.84
C PRO A 271 0.52 11.77 -2.18
N ASN A 272 0.57 11.87 -0.85
CA ASN A 272 -0.26 12.78 -0.10
C ASN A 272 0.54 13.49 0.99
N MET A 273 1.37 14.45 0.56
CA MET A 273 2.22 15.28 1.45
C MET A 273 1.45 16.11 2.50
N LYS A 274 0.15 16.37 2.30
CA LYS A 274 -0.63 17.26 3.17
C LYS A 274 -1.44 16.53 4.26
N ARG A 275 -1.51 15.20 4.25
CA ARG A 275 -2.36 14.43 5.18
C ARG A 275 -1.78 14.23 6.58
N GLY A 276 -0.47 14.38 6.71
CA GLY A 276 0.28 13.95 7.88
C GLY A 276 0.77 15.14 8.72
N PRO A 277 0.71 15.05 10.06
CA PRO A 277 1.35 16.03 10.94
C PRO A 277 2.88 15.94 10.78
N GLU A 278 3.59 17.00 11.14
CA GLU A 278 5.07 17.06 10.99
C GLU A 278 5.79 15.89 11.69
N TRP A 279 5.26 15.40 12.82
CA TRP A 279 5.84 14.28 13.55
C TRP A 279 5.78 12.96 12.76
N ALA A 280 4.89 12.81 11.78
CA ALA A 280 4.75 11.59 11.01
C ALA A 280 5.86 11.39 9.97
N LYS A 281 6.69 12.43 9.73
CA LYS A 281 7.85 12.35 8.83
C LYS A 281 8.77 11.19 9.21
N GLU A 282 9.29 10.50 8.20
CA GLU A 282 10.14 9.31 8.33
C GLU A 282 9.47 8.09 8.97
N GLY A 283 8.17 8.17 9.26
CA GLY A 283 7.35 7.00 9.53
C GLY A 283 6.89 6.32 8.24
N SER A 284 6.37 5.09 8.39
CA SER A 284 5.85 4.30 7.27
C SER A 284 4.66 3.46 7.73
N PHE A 285 3.68 3.23 6.86
CA PHE A 285 2.59 2.31 7.17
C PHE A 285 3.08 0.88 7.03
N LEU A 286 2.85 0.08 8.06
CA LEU A 286 3.09 -1.35 8.09
C LEU A 286 1.78 -2.09 7.86
N VAL A 287 1.77 -2.97 6.87
CA VAL A 287 0.71 -3.95 6.66
C VAL A 287 1.18 -5.27 7.25
N PHE A 288 0.35 -5.93 8.05
CA PHE A 288 0.57 -7.31 8.50
C PHE A 288 -0.54 -8.21 7.95
N ARG A 289 -0.21 -9.36 7.37
CA ARG A 289 -1.15 -10.41 6.94
C ARG A 289 -0.66 -11.77 7.37
N GLN A 290 -1.56 -12.61 7.88
CA GLN A 290 -1.32 -14.04 8.01
C GLN A 290 -1.83 -14.77 6.76
N LEU A 291 -0.92 -15.41 6.04
CA LEU A 291 -1.18 -16.13 4.80
C LEU A 291 -0.84 -17.61 5.02
N ASP A 292 -1.85 -18.45 5.26
CA ASP A 292 -1.66 -19.89 5.45
C ASP A 292 -1.55 -20.57 4.08
N GLN A 293 -0.58 -21.46 3.89
CA GLN A 293 -0.23 -22.07 2.61
C GLN A 293 -0.52 -23.58 2.60
N LYS A 294 -1.35 -24.01 1.65
CA LYS A 294 -1.74 -25.40 1.41
C LYS A 294 -0.80 -26.05 0.38
N VAL A 295 0.42 -26.35 0.82
CA VAL A 295 1.51 -26.80 -0.07
C VAL A 295 1.18 -28.12 -0.78
N PRO A 296 0.72 -29.19 -0.10
CA PRO A 296 0.41 -30.45 -0.78
C PRO A 296 -0.70 -30.31 -1.83
N GLU A 297 -1.70 -29.47 -1.57
CA GLU A 297 -2.80 -29.18 -2.49
C GLU A 297 -2.33 -28.42 -3.73
N PHE A 298 -1.42 -27.45 -3.57
CA PHE A 298 -0.81 -26.74 -4.69
C PHE A 298 0.02 -27.68 -5.57
N GLU A 299 0.87 -28.52 -4.96
CA GLU A 299 1.67 -29.49 -5.71
C GLU A 299 0.79 -30.50 -6.46
N LYS A 300 -0.30 -30.96 -5.82
CA LYS A 300 -1.29 -31.84 -6.44
C LYS A 300 -1.97 -31.18 -7.63
N PHE A 301 -2.34 -29.92 -7.49
CA PHE A 301 -2.91 -29.16 -8.59
C PHE A 301 -1.96 -29.10 -9.79
N LEU A 302 -0.68 -28.79 -9.57
CA LEU A 302 0.30 -28.69 -10.67
C LEU A 302 0.45 -30.02 -11.43
N GLU A 303 0.53 -31.14 -10.72
CA GLU A 303 0.64 -32.48 -11.31
C GLU A 303 -0.61 -32.85 -12.13
N GLU A 304 -1.80 -32.47 -11.65
CA GLU A 304 -3.05 -32.78 -12.32
C GLU A 304 -3.39 -31.82 -13.47
N ALA A 305 -2.95 -30.56 -13.38
CA ALA A 305 -3.27 -29.50 -14.32
C ALA A 305 -2.32 -29.49 -15.52
N ALA A 306 -1.01 -29.62 -15.30
CA ALA A 306 -0.02 -29.47 -16.37
C ALA A 306 -0.26 -30.40 -17.58
N PRO A 307 -0.56 -31.70 -17.41
CA PRO A 307 -0.83 -32.60 -18.55
C PRO A 307 -2.14 -32.29 -19.29
N LYS A 308 -3.04 -31.52 -18.67
CA LYS A 308 -4.35 -31.14 -19.24
C LYS A 308 -4.31 -29.80 -19.95
N VAL A 309 -3.25 -29.01 -19.78
CA VAL A 309 -3.06 -27.77 -20.55
C VAL A 309 -2.84 -28.18 -22.00
N PRO A 310 -3.65 -27.68 -22.96
CA PRO A 310 -3.47 -28.01 -24.37
C PRO A 310 -2.11 -27.56 -24.90
N GLY A 311 -1.71 -28.14 -26.04
CA GLY A 311 -0.43 -27.83 -26.68
C GLY A 311 0.76 -28.51 -26.00
N THR A 312 1.98 -28.10 -26.32
CA THR A 312 3.23 -28.76 -25.93
C THR A 312 3.93 -28.11 -24.74
N ASN A 313 3.54 -26.89 -24.34
CA ASN A 313 4.34 -26.06 -23.43
C ASN A 313 4.54 -26.68 -22.03
N TYR A 314 3.56 -27.44 -21.53
CA TYR A 314 3.61 -28.08 -20.22
C TYR A 314 3.54 -29.62 -20.29
N GLN A 315 3.80 -30.20 -21.47
CA GLN A 315 3.87 -31.65 -21.61
C GLN A 315 5.17 -32.21 -21.04
N GLY A 316 5.11 -33.46 -20.57
CA GLY A 316 6.28 -34.20 -20.09
C GLY A 316 6.55 -34.05 -18.58
N PRO A 317 7.62 -34.68 -18.08
CA PRO A 317 7.87 -34.83 -16.64
C PRO A 317 8.15 -33.49 -15.92
N ASN A 318 8.67 -32.49 -16.62
CA ASN A 318 8.96 -31.17 -16.06
C ASN A 318 7.76 -30.20 -16.13
N GLY A 319 6.64 -30.61 -16.76
CA GLY A 319 5.45 -29.80 -16.96
C GLY A 319 4.90 -29.15 -15.67
N PRO A 320 4.71 -29.91 -14.57
CA PRO A 320 4.23 -29.35 -13.30
C PRO A 320 5.16 -28.28 -12.72
N ALA A 321 6.48 -28.49 -12.77
CA ALA A 321 7.45 -27.53 -12.28
C ALA A 321 7.45 -26.24 -13.12
N LYS A 322 7.39 -26.38 -14.45
CA LYS A 322 7.27 -25.25 -15.38
C LYS A 322 5.97 -24.48 -15.18
N LEU A 323 4.84 -25.17 -15.00
CA LEU A 323 3.55 -24.53 -14.72
C LEU A 323 3.59 -23.71 -13.42
N GLY A 324 4.13 -24.28 -12.34
CA GLY A 324 4.32 -23.56 -11.08
C GLY A 324 5.20 -22.32 -11.26
N ALA A 325 6.33 -22.46 -11.97
CA ALA A 325 7.23 -21.36 -12.27
C ALA A 325 6.55 -20.26 -13.09
N HIS A 326 5.73 -20.61 -14.07
CA HIS A 326 4.96 -19.68 -14.91
C HIS A 326 3.82 -19.00 -14.13
N MET A 327 3.20 -19.68 -13.16
CA MET A 327 2.22 -19.09 -12.25
C MET A 327 2.86 -18.10 -11.27
N MET A 328 4.08 -18.38 -10.79
CA MET A 328 4.82 -17.47 -9.90
C MET A 328 5.51 -16.33 -10.68
N GLY A 329 5.99 -16.63 -11.89
CA GLY A 329 6.89 -15.83 -12.71
C GLY A 329 8.38 -15.99 -12.34
N ARG A 330 8.71 -16.93 -11.45
CA ARG A 330 10.07 -17.40 -11.14
C ARG A 330 10.07 -18.90 -10.86
N TRP A 331 11.15 -19.58 -11.18
CA TRP A 331 11.38 -20.95 -10.74
C TRP A 331 11.63 -21.03 -9.23
N LYS A 332 11.54 -22.24 -8.65
CA LYS A 332 11.84 -22.48 -7.23
C LYS A 332 13.29 -22.12 -6.85
N SER A 333 14.21 -22.07 -7.80
CA SER A 333 15.58 -21.55 -7.62
C SER A 333 15.64 -20.03 -7.44
N GLY A 334 14.59 -19.30 -7.84
CA GLY A 334 14.57 -17.85 -7.97
C GLY A 334 14.75 -17.34 -9.41
N ALA A 335 15.18 -18.18 -10.35
CA ALA A 335 15.39 -17.78 -11.75
C ALA A 335 14.12 -17.18 -12.38
N PRO A 336 14.16 -15.97 -12.99
CA PRO A 336 12.98 -15.37 -13.59
C PRO A 336 12.59 -16.09 -14.88
N VAL A 337 11.32 -16.48 -15.00
CA VAL A 337 10.84 -17.19 -16.22
C VAL A 337 10.99 -16.34 -17.47
N ALA A 338 10.99 -15.01 -17.33
CA ALA A 338 11.26 -14.08 -18.43
C ALA A 338 12.66 -14.24 -19.06
N LYS A 339 13.61 -14.89 -18.38
CA LYS A 339 14.95 -15.22 -18.91
C LYS A 339 15.17 -16.72 -19.06
N ALA A 340 14.49 -17.52 -18.25
CA ALA A 340 14.58 -18.97 -18.21
C ALA A 340 13.19 -19.56 -18.49
N THR A 341 12.69 -19.39 -19.72
CA THR A 341 11.27 -19.67 -20.05
C THR A 341 10.93 -21.15 -19.93
N ASP A 342 11.81 -22.02 -20.40
CA ASP A 342 11.50 -23.44 -20.59
C ASP A 342 12.00 -24.34 -19.46
N GLU A 343 13.16 -24.02 -18.89
CA GLU A 343 13.83 -24.81 -17.85
C GLU A 343 14.44 -23.92 -16.78
N ASP A 344 14.57 -24.46 -15.57
CA ASP A 344 15.19 -23.74 -14.45
C ASP A 344 16.69 -23.50 -14.69
N ASN A 345 17.18 -22.36 -14.24
CA ASN A 345 18.61 -22.01 -14.28
C ASN A 345 19.03 -21.33 -12.98
N ALA A 346 19.61 -22.10 -12.06
CA ALA A 346 20.03 -21.61 -10.74
C ALA A 346 21.09 -20.48 -10.80
N ASP A 347 21.84 -20.34 -11.90
CA ASP A 347 22.78 -19.22 -12.06
C ASP A 347 22.06 -17.87 -12.16
N LEU A 348 20.75 -17.88 -12.48
CA LEU A 348 19.89 -16.70 -12.53
C LEU A 348 19.04 -16.50 -11.26
N ALA A 349 19.31 -17.25 -10.19
CA ALA A 349 18.49 -17.27 -8.96
C ALA A 349 18.10 -15.89 -8.42
N PHE A 350 19.04 -14.94 -8.43
CA PHE A 350 18.84 -13.58 -7.91
C PHE A 350 18.73 -12.52 -9.02
N ASP A 351 18.68 -12.93 -10.28
CA ASP A 351 18.63 -11.98 -11.40
C ASP A 351 17.30 -11.20 -11.37
N ASN A 352 17.42 -9.88 -11.42
CA ASN A 352 16.29 -8.95 -11.49
C ASN A 352 16.35 -8.00 -12.70
N LYS A 353 17.30 -8.20 -13.62
CA LYS A 353 17.59 -7.34 -14.78
C LYS A 353 16.70 -7.69 -15.98
N PHE A 354 15.40 -7.45 -15.85
CA PHE A 354 14.38 -7.69 -16.90
C PHE A 354 13.19 -6.75 -16.71
N ASP A 355 12.35 -6.58 -17.72
CA ASP A 355 11.17 -5.70 -17.62
C ASP A 355 9.91 -6.23 -18.32
N PHE A 356 9.92 -7.51 -18.72
CA PHE A 356 8.84 -8.21 -19.44
C PHE A 356 8.58 -7.76 -20.87
N ARG A 357 9.51 -7.03 -21.49
CA ARG A 357 9.44 -6.77 -22.93
C ARG A 357 9.75 -8.04 -23.77
N PRO A 358 9.17 -8.15 -24.98
CA PRO A 358 8.16 -7.27 -25.58
C PRO A 358 6.83 -7.31 -24.81
N LYS A 359 6.22 -6.13 -24.57
CA LYS A 359 5.11 -5.95 -23.62
C LYS A 359 3.88 -6.80 -23.92
N LYS A 360 3.66 -7.18 -25.19
CA LYS A 360 2.48 -7.93 -25.62
C LYS A 360 2.71 -9.43 -25.73
N SER A 361 3.94 -9.91 -25.51
CA SER A 361 4.24 -11.34 -25.53
C SER A 361 3.90 -11.98 -24.19
N ILE A 362 3.07 -13.03 -24.24
CA ILE A 362 2.77 -13.90 -23.10
C ILE A 362 3.80 -15.04 -22.96
N LYS A 363 4.60 -15.30 -24.01
CA LYS A 363 5.44 -16.50 -24.12
C LYS A 363 6.50 -16.57 -23.03
N GLY A 364 7.18 -15.45 -22.77
CA GLY A 364 8.26 -15.39 -21.78
C GLY A 364 7.76 -15.45 -20.33
N CYS A 365 6.57 -14.92 -20.05
CA CYS A 365 5.98 -14.92 -18.71
C CYS A 365 4.48 -14.64 -18.80
N PRO A 366 3.59 -15.46 -18.21
CA PRO A 366 2.16 -15.15 -18.17
C PRO A 366 1.88 -13.77 -17.56
N PHE A 367 0.97 -13.01 -18.17
CA PHE A 367 0.58 -11.69 -17.66
C PHE A 367 0.03 -11.74 -16.22
N ALA A 368 -0.64 -12.83 -15.88
CA ALA A 368 -1.18 -13.07 -14.56
C ALA A 368 -0.21 -13.77 -13.59
N ALA A 369 1.05 -14.01 -13.99
CA ALA A 369 2.06 -14.52 -13.07
C ALA A 369 2.22 -13.59 -11.85
N HIS A 370 2.41 -14.16 -10.67
CA HIS A 370 2.44 -13.42 -9.40
C HIS A 370 3.36 -12.19 -9.44
N ILE A 371 4.63 -12.36 -9.83
CA ILE A 371 5.57 -11.23 -9.87
C ILE A 371 5.24 -10.19 -10.95
N ARG A 372 4.56 -10.57 -12.04
CA ARG A 372 4.17 -9.68 -13.15
C ARG A 372 2.91 -8.89 -12.78
N LYS A 373 1.99 -9.50 -12.02
CA LYS A 373 0.88 -8.79 -11.37
C LYS A 373 1.37 -7.80 -10.33
N MET A 374 2.25 -8.23 -9.42
CA MET A 374 2.70 -7.40 -8.29
C MET A 374 3.71 -6.33 -8.66
N ARG A 375 4.43 -6.49 -9.78
CA ARG A 375 5.29 -5.46 -10.35
C ARG A 375 5.28 -5.57 -11.87
N PRO A 376 4.39 -4.86 -12.59
CA PRO A 376 4.20 -5.01 -14.05
C PRO A 376 5.38 -4.53 -14.91
N ARG A 377 6.31 -3.74 -14.35
CA ARG A 377 7.49 -3.20 -15.05
C ARG A 377 7.10 -2.49 -16.36
N ALA A 378 7.55 -2.96 -17.52
CA ALA A 378 7.26 -2.32 -18.79
C ALA A 378 5.79 -2.38 -19.19
N ASP A 379 4.97 -3.29 -18.62
CA ASP A 379 3.54 -3.39 -18.93
C ASP A 379 2.75 -2.14 -18.55
N LYS A 380 3.27 -1.28 -17.66
CA LYS A 380 2.68 0.03 -17.30
C LYS A 380 3.15 1.19 -18.18
N LYS A 381 4.25 1.06 -18.91
CA LYS A 381 4.82 2.15 -19.72
C LYS A 381 4.00 2.36 -21.00
N ARG A 382 3.88 3.61 -21.48
CA ARG A 382 3.26 3.93 -22.79
C ARG A 382 3.90 3.09 -23.91
N ASP A 383 3.08 2.56 -24.81
CA ASP A 383 3.51 1.67 -25.89
C ASP A 383 4.40 2.44 -26.88
N VAL A 384 5.66 2.02 -27.04
CA VAL A 384 6.55 2.45 -28.14
C VAL A 384 6.75 1.32 -29.15
N GLY A 385 5.86 0.33 -29.15
CA GLY A 385 5.87 -0.83 -30.06
C GLY A 385 4.46 -1.31 -30.42
N THR A 386 4.37 -2.18 -31.43
CA THR A 386 3.10 -2.73 -31.95
C THR A 386 2.96 -4.22 -31.57
N GLU A 387 1.76 -4.80 -31.74
CA GLU A 387 1.54 -6.25 -31.47
C GLU A 387 2.29 -7.18 -32.45
N GLU A 388 2.93 -6.58 -33.45
CA GLU A 388 3.72 -7.21 -34.49
C GLU A 388 5.22 -7.26 -34.16
N ASP A 389 5.65 -6.60 -33.08
CA ASP A 389 7.01 -6.74 -32.56
C ASP A 389 7.15 -8.14 -31.95
N GLY A 390 7.58 -9.10 -32.80
CA GLY A 390 7.83 -10.47 -32.40
C GLY A 390 9.00 -10.58 -31.41
N ASP A 391 9.21 -11.80 -30.89
CA ASP A 391 10.31 -12.09 -29.94
C ASP A 391 11.72 -11.85 -30.54
N ASN A 392 11.82 -11.59 -31.86
CA ASN A 392 13.06 -11.31 -32.61
C ASN A 392 13.25 -9.83 -32.95
N THR A 393 12.33 -8.93 -32.57
CA THR A 393 12.51 -7.50 -32.81
C THR A 393 13.56 -6.97 -31.83
N GLU A 394 14.66 -6.39 -32.35
CA GLU A 394 15.62 -5.66 -31.51
C GLU A 394 14.89 -4.47 -30.89
N LEU A 395 14.59 -4.61 -29.60
CA LEU A 395 14.02 -3.51 -28.83
C LEU A 395 15.15 -2.56 -28.42
N PRO A 396 14.89 -1.23 -28.40
CA PRO A 396 15.83 -0.28 -27.83
C PRO A 396 16.24 -0.73 -26.43
N GLU A 397 17.52 -0.55 -26.09
CA GLU A 397 17.98 -0.84 -24.75
C GLU A 397 17.12 -0.06 -23.73
N PRO A 398 16.79 -0.64 -22.57
CA PRO A 398 15.87 -0.07 -21.57
C PRO A 398 16.13 1.39 -21.13
N GLU A 399 17.28 1.97 -21.50
CA GLU A 399 17.77 3.28 -21.08
C GLU A 399 17.95 4.27 -22.25
N SER A 400 17.74 3.89 -23.52
CA SER A 400 18.03 4.79 -24.66
C SER A 400 16.94 5.84 -24.94
N ASP A 401 15.77 5.73 -24.33
CA ASP A 401 14.75 6.78 -24.35
C ASP A 401 14.87 7.60 -23.07
N GLU A 402 15.65 8.68 -23.08
CA GLU A 402 15.79 9.63 -21.96
C GLU A 402 14.47 10.36 -21.59
N SER A 403 13.39 10.14 -22.37
CA SER A 403 12.01 10.52 -22.02
C SER A 403 11.29 9.50 -21.10
N GLU A 404 11.90 8.36 -20.79
CA GLU A 404 11.33 7.26 -19.98
C GLU A 404 11.53 7.39 -18.46
N ALA A 405 12.34 8.33 -17.99
CA ALA A 405 12.57 8.53 -16.56
C ALA A 405 11.33 9.08 -15.84
N GLU A 406 10.51 9.90 -16.50
CA GLU A 406 9.33 10.53 -15.87
C GLU A 406 8.28 9.50 -15.42
N GLY A 407 7.96 8.49 -16.24
CA GLY A 407 6.92 7.51 -15.91
C GLY A 407 7.28 6.48 -14.84
N GLN A 408 8.56 6.23 -14.56
CA GLN A 408 8.99 5.36 -13.45
C GLN A 408 9.25 6.12 -12.15
N GLU A 409 9.64 7.39 -12.21
CA GLU A 409 9.69 8.25 -11.01
C GLU A 409 8.31 8.50 -10.41
N GLU A 410 7.23 8.30 -11.18
CA GLU A 410 5.83 8.54 -10.80
C GLU A 410 5.04 7.29 -10.35
N ASP A 411 5.59 6.07 -10.42
CA ASP A 411 4.86 4.86 -10.04
C ASP A 411 4.92 4.60 -8.52
N ALA A 412 4.01 5.24 -7.78
CA ALA A 412 3.85 5.10 -6.34
C ALA A 412 3.43 3.69 -5.88
N SER A 413 3.05 2.79 -6.81
CA SER A 413 2.63 1.42 -6.50
C SER A 413 3.80 0.48 -6.23
N VAL A 414 4.55 0.78 -5.16
CA VAL A 414 5.69 0.00 -4.66
C VAL A 414 5.55 -0.29 -3.16
N ILE A 415 6.07 -1.43 -2.73
CA ILE A 415 6.10 -1.85 -1.33
C ILE A 415 7.45 -2.47 -0.97
N LEU A 416 7.93 -2.25 0.25
CA LEU A 416 9.07 -3.00 0.81
C LEU A 416 8.55 -4.18 1.60
N ARG A 417 8.87 -5.40 1.19
CA ARG A 417 8.39 -6.63 1.85
C ARG A 417 9.39 -7.12 2.90
N ARG A 418 8.90 -7.53 4.06
CA ARG A 418 9.70 -7.94 5.24
C ARG A 418 9.15 -9.19 5.92
N GLY A 419 8.36 -9.99 5.19
CA GLY A 419 7.67 -11.15 5.74
C GLY A 419 8.61 -12.23 6.28
N ILE A 420 8.04 -13.21 6.99
CA ILE A 420 8.75 -14.38 7.49
C ILE A 420 7.82 -15.60 7.46
N THR A 421 8.38 -16.78 7.21
CA THR A 421 7.62 -18.03 7.26
C THR A 421 7.22 -18.42 8.68
N PHE A 422 6.15 -19.19 8.83
CA PHE A 422 5.74 -19.81 10.09
C PHE A 422 5.27 -21.26 9.86
N GLY A 423 5.18 -22.03 10.94
CA GLY A 423 4.77 -23.44 10.89
C GLY A 423 5.92 -24.39 10.53
N PRO A 424 5.68 -25.71 10.64
CA PRO A 424 6.67 -26.74 10.35
C PRO A 424 6.81 -27.01 8.84
N GLU A 425 7.88 -27.70 8.48
CA GLU A 425 8.01 -28.34 7.16
C GLU A 425 6.91 -29.40 6.95
N LEU A 426 6.77 -29.92 5.72
CA LEU A 426 5.82 -30.99 5.43
C LEU A 426 6.17 -32.28 6.16
N THR A 427 5.18 -32.85 6.85
CA THR A 427 5.30 -34.20 7.43
C THR A 427 5.21 -35.28 6.35
N GLU A 428 5.69 -36.49 6.64
CA GLU A 428 5.56 -37.63 5.72
C GLU A 428 4.10 -38.03 5.46
N GLU A 429 3.21 -37.78 6.42
CA GLU A 429 1.78 -37.99 6.27
C GLU A 429 1.16 -37.02 5.27
N GLU A 430 1.44 -35.71 5.38
CA GLU A 430 0.93 -34.70 4.45
C GLU A 430 1.41 -34.94 3.01
N LYS A 431 2.67 -35.36 2.85
CA LYS A 431 3.23 -35.75 1.54
C LYS A 431 2.48 -36.95 0.95
N ARG A 432 2.22 -37.98 1.76
CA ARG A 432 1.52 -39.21 1.35
C ARG A 432 0.05 -38.95 1.03
N GLU A 433 -0.65 -38.18 1.88
CA GLU A 433 -2.08 -37.89 1.72
C GLU A 433 -2.36 -36.77 0.72
N ARG A 434 -1.33 -36.01 0.31
CA ARG A 434 -1.45 -34.86 -0.59
C ARG A 434 -2.47 -33.84 -0.05
N ARG A 435 -2.42 -33.62 1.26
CA ARG A 435 -3.36 -32.78 2.01
C ARG A 435 -2.66 -32.11 3.18
N THR A 436 -3.00 -30.85 3.43
CA THR A 436 -2.52 -30.08 4.58
C THR A 436 -3.13 -30.61 5.88
N ILE A 437 -2.30 -30.81 6.89
CA ILE A 437 -2.67 -31.20 8.26
C ILE A 437 -2.18 -30.13 9.25
N GLU A 438 -0.93 -29.71 9.10
CA GLU A 438 -0.30 -28.69 9.94
C GLU A 438 -0.43 -27.29 9.33
N GLN A 439 -0.64 -26.28 10.18
CA GLN A 439 -0.70 -24.89 9.74
C GLN A 439 0.70 -24.34 9.47
N ARG A 440 0.89 -23.78 8.28
CA ARG A 440 2.13 -23.15 7.83
C ARG A 440 1.86 -22.05 6.85
N GLY A 441 2.82 -21.17 6.63
CA GLY A 441 2.70 -20.13 5.63
C GLY A 441 3.62 -18.96 5.88
N ILE A 442 3.15 -17.75 5.59
CA ILE A 442 3.92 -16.51 5.71
C ILE A 442 3.16 -15.52 6.59
N TYR A 443 3.86 -14.92 7.55
CA TYR A 443 3.47 -13.62 8.09
C TYR A 443 3.99 -12.56 7.13
N PHE A 444 3.14 -12.16 6.20
CA PHE A 444 3.47 -11.15 5.22
C PHE A 444 3.46 -9.78 5.89
N THR A 445 4.55 -9.04 5.71
CA THR A 445 4.63 -7.65 6.10
C THR A 445 5.16 -6.79 4.98
N CYS A 446 4.60 -5.60 4.83
CA CYS A 446 5.13 -4.62 3.91
C CYS A 446 4.99 -3.17 4.38
N TYR A 447 5.91 -2.34 3.88
CA TYR A 447 6.01 -0.92 4.18
C TYR A 447 5.76 -0.08 2.93
N GLN A 448 5.02 1.02 3.13
CA GLN A 448 4.68 2.03 2.13
C GLN A 448 4.27 3.32 2.82
N SER A 449 4.38 4.45 2.13
CA SER A 449 3.86 5.71 2.66
C SER A 449 2.35 5.81 2.52
N LEU A 450 1.71 5.14 1.55
CA LEU A 450 0.26 5.17 1.38
C LEU A 450 -0.28 3.76 1.13
N ILE A 451 -1.09 3.23 2.06
CA ILE A 451 -1.67 1.88 1.97
C ILE A 451 -2.50 1.72 0.70
N ARG A 452 -3.22 2.78 0.33
CA ARG A 452 -4.08 2.83 -0.86
C ARG A 452 -3.32 2.55 -2.14
N ASP A 453 -2.14 3.14 -2.32
CA ASP A 453 -1.33 3.01 -3.55
C ASP A 453 -0.38 1.81 -3.51
N GLY A 454 -0.02 1.36 -2.30
CA GLY A 454 0.77 0.16 -2.07
C GLY A 454 -0.10 -1.10 -1.99
N PHE A 455 -0.11 -1.74 -0.82
CA PHE A 455 -0.77 -3.03 -0.60
C PHE A 455 -2.21 -3.12 -1.13
N ASN A 456 -3.07 -2.14 -0.84
CA ASN A 456 -4.48 -2.21 -1.25
C ASN A 456 -4.63 -2.17 -2.77
N PHE A 457 -3.86 -1.31 -3.46
CA PHE A 457 -3.86 -1.25 -4.93
C PHE A 457 -3.43 -2.57 -5.55
N LEU A 458 -2.29 -3.11 -5.09
CA LEU A 458 -1.71 -4.35 -5.60
C LEU A 458 -2.70 -5.51 -5.48
N MET A 459 -3.36 -5.64 -4.32
CA MET A 459 -4.32 -6.72 -4.08
C MET A 459 -5.62 -6.56 -4.87
N THR A 460 -6.21 -5.36 -4.86
CA THR A 460 -7.57 -5.14 -5.40
C THR A 460 -7.58 -4.80 -6.88
N ARG A 461 -6.57 -4.10 -7.39
CA ARG A 461 -6.52 -3.59 -8.78
C ARG A 461 -5.70 -4.45 -9.71
N TRP A 462 -4.72 -5.17 -9.20
CA TRP A 462 -3.86 -6.02 -10.02
C TRP A 462 -4.14 -7.49 -9.77
N ALA A 463 -3.90 -7.97 -8.55
CA ALA A 463 -3.95 -9.40 -8.24
C ALA A 463 -5.33 -10.00 -8.54
N SER A 464 -6.38 -9.31 -8.09
CA SER A 464 -7.77 -9.77 -8.21
C SER A 464 -8.49 -9.32 -9.48
N ASN A 465 -7.81 -8.62 -10.39
CA ASN A 465 -8.41 -8.09 -11.62
C ASN A 465 -8.05 -8.96 -12.83
N SER A 466 -9.02 -9.67 -13.41
CA SER A 466 -8.76 -10.56 -14.55
C SER A 466 -8.35 -9.84 -15.85
N SER A 467 -8.65 -8.55 -15.96
CA SER A 467 -8.35 -7.75 -17.15
C SER A 467 -7.02 -7.00 -17.06
N PHE A 468 -6.32 -7.10 -15.93
CA PHE A 468 -5.03 -6.44 -15.72
C PHE A 468 -3.85 -7.38 -16.05
N PRO A 469 -2.72 -6.89 -16.61
CA PRO A 469 -2.50 -5.57 -17.20
C PRO A 469 -3.42 -5.33 -18.41
N GLU A 470 -3.72 -4.05 -18.66
CA GLU A 470 -4.64 -3.64 -19.73
C GLU A 470 -4.04 -3.83 -21.13
N TYR A 471 -4.89 -3.75 -22.15
CA TYR A 471 -4.50 -3.80 -23.58
C TYR A 471 -3.72 -5.05 -23.98
N LYS A 472 -4.00 -6.19 -23.34
CA LYS A 472 -3.47 -7.50 -23.75
C LYS A 472 -4.52 -8.22 -24.58
N THR A 473 -4.38 -8.16 -25.89
CA THR A 473 -5.34 -8.71 -26.88
C THR A 473 -5.08 -10.19 -27.21
N LYS A 474 -3.82 -10.63 -27.14
CA LYS A 474 -3.39 -12.02 -27.35
C LYS A 474 -3.54 -12.87 -26.07
N THR A 475 -4.73 -12.80 -25.46
CA THR A 475 -5.10 -13.62 -24.28
C THR A 475 -6.37 -14.42 -24.55
N PHE A 476 -6.84 -15.16 -23.56
CA PHE A 476 -8.14 -15.78 -23.61
C PHE A 476 -9.19 -14.65 -23.62
N PRO A 477 -10.40 -14.85 -24.20
CA PRO A 477 -11.43 -13.81 -24.22
C PRO A 477 -11.78 -13.22 -22.84
N ASP A 478 -11.57 -13.96 -21.76
CA ASP A 478 -11.81 -13.53 -20.38
C ASP A 478 -10.67 -12.66 -19.80
N GLY A 479 -9.61 -12.42 -20.58
CA GLY A 479 -8.46 -11.57 -20.26
C GLY A 479 -7.18 -12.31 -19.82
N PRO A 480 -6.16 -11.57 -19.38
CA PRO A 480 -4.94 -12.11 -18.77
C PRO A 480 -5.17 -13.13 -17.65
N GLY A 481 -6.21 -12.92 -16.84
CA GLY A 481 -6.50 -13.70 -15.64
C GLY A 481 -6.07 -13.00 -14.34
N MET A 482 -6.23 -13.72 -13.24
CA MET A 482 -5.97 -13.25 -11.87
C MET A 482 -4.68 -13.87 -11.33
N ASP A 483 -4.08 -13.22 -10.34
CA ASP A 483 -2.93 -13.74 -9.61
C ASP A 483 -3.25 -15.13 -9.01
N PRO A 484 -2.46 -16.19 -9.29
CA PRO A 484 -2.79 -17.53 -8.83
C PRO A 484 -2.79 -17.74 -7.32
N PHE A 485 -2.10 -16.90 -6.56
CA PHE A 485 -1.82 -17.14 -5.15
C PHE A 485 -2.62 -16.22 -4.24
N VAL A 486 -2.72 -14.93 -4.55
CA VAL A 486 -3.24 -13.94 -3.61
C VAL A 486 -4.47 -13.18 -4.12
N ASN A 487 -5.01 -13.55 -5.29
CA ASN A 487 -6.30 -13.02 -5.72
C ASN A 487 -7.37 -13.26 -4.65
N GLN A 488 -8.29 -12.31 -4.53
CA GLN A 488 -9.41 -12.42 -3.62
C GLN A 488 -10.72 -12.56 -4.42
N ARG A 489 -11.58 -13.48 -3.97
CA ARG A 489 -12.88 -13.75 -4.58
C ARG A 489 -14.00 -13.28 -3.64
N LEU A 490 -14.72 -12.25 -4.06
CA LEU A 490 -15.71 -11.52 -3.26
C LEU A 490 -16.90 -12.40 -2.82
N ARG A 491 -17.41 -13.26 -3.70
CA ARG A 491 -18.64 -14.04 -3.48
C ARG A 491 -18.59 -15.37 -4.25
N SER A 492 -19.40 -16.35 -3.82
CA SER A 492 -19.49 -17.66 -4.47
C SER A 492 -20.05 -17.62 -5.89
N ASP A 493 -20.70 -16.53 -6.30
CA ASP A 493 -21.23 -16.31 -7.65
C ASP A 493 -20.24 -15.58 -8.59
N HIS A 494 -19.12 -15.04 -8.08
CA HIS A 494 -18.07 -14.49 -8.93
C HIS A 494 -17.41 -15.60 -9.75
N PRO A 495 -16.98 -15.31 -11.00
CA PRO A 495 -16.30 -16.29 -11.83
C PRO A 495 -15.07 -16.84 -11.12
N GLU A 496 -14.78 -18.12 -11.36
CA GLU A 496 -13.59 -18.76 -10.82
C GLU A 496 -12.31 -18.05 -11.30
N GLY A 497 -11.31 -18.03 -10.43
CA GLY A 497 -9.97 -17.59 -10.77
C GLY A 497 -9.46 -18.35 -12.00
N HIS A 498 -8.81 -17.65 -12.93
CA HIS A 498 -8.16 -18.28 -14.07
C HIS A 498 -6.87 -17.55 -14.41
N ILE A 499 -6.00 -18.23 -15.15
CA ILE A 499 -4.80 -17.67 -15.77
C ILE A 499 -4.80 -18.01 -17.26
N SER A 500 -4.48 -17.02 -18.10
CA SER A 500 -4.21 -17.24 -19.52
C SER A 500 -2.77 -17.71 -19.71
N LEU A 501 -2.57 -18.84 -20.39
CA LEU A 501 -1.27 -19.47 -20.61
C LEU A 501 -0.99 -19.66 -22.11
N TYR A 502 0.28 -19.53 -22.50
CA TYR A 502 0.74 -19.96 -23.82
C TYR A 502 0.75 -21.50 -23.88
N ASP A 503 0.16 -22.06 -24.94
CA ASP A 503 0.02 -23.51 -25.13
C ASP A 503 1.25 -24.14 -25.81
N GLY A 504 2.17 -23.34 -26.34
CA GLY A 504 3.37 -23.83 -27.04
C GLY A 504 3.18 -24.06 -28.54
N SER A 505 1.96 -23.89 -29.05
CA SER A 505 1.60 -24.18 -30.44
C SER A 505 1.07 -22.94 -31.17
N ASN A 506 0.28 -22.11 -30.52
CA ASN A 506 -0.35 -20.94 -31.13
C ASN A 506 0.10 -19.63 -30.46
N PRO A 507 0.98 -18.84 -31.10
CA PRO A 507 1.47 -17.59 -30.52
C PRO A 507 0.42 -16.48 -30.40
N ASP A 508 -0.72 -16.62 -31.08
CA ASP A 508 -1.79 -15.62 -31.14
C ASP A 508 -3.03 -15.99 -30.31
N LYS A 509 -3.02 -17.16 -29.66
CA LYS A 509 -4.10 -17.61 -28.77
C LYS A 509 -3.55 -18.23 -27.52
N THR A 510 -4.17 -17.92 -26.38
CA THR A 510 -3.82 -18.54 -25.10
C THR A 510 -4.92 -19.48 -24.65
N VAL A 511 -4.56 -20.41 -23.78
CA VAL A 511 -5.49 -21.33 -23.14
C VAL A 511 -5.83 -20.85 -21.74
N LYS A 512 -7.10 -21.04 -21.34
CA LYS A 512 -7.57 -20.74 -19.99
C LYS A 512 -7.27 -21.92 -19.08
N LEU A 513 -6.50 -21.69 -18.02
CA LEU A 513 -6.40 -22.62 -16.90
C LEU A 513 -7.21 -22.09 -15.72
N ASN A 514 -8.23 -22.83 -15.30
CA ASN A 514 -8.99 -22.51 -14.09
C ASN A 514 -8.14 -22.86 -12.85
N LEU A 515 -8.10 -21.93 -11.90
CA LEU A 515 -7.40 -22.09 -10.62
C LEU A 515 -8.24 -22.88 -9.59
N GLY A 516 -9.54 -23.07 -9.88
CA GLY A 516 -10.49 -23.76 -9.02
C GLY A 516 -11.08 -22.86 -7.92
N ILE A 517 -11.95 -23.46 -7.12
CA ILE A 517 -12.71 -22.76 -6.06
C ILE A 517 -11.93 -22.66 -4.74
N SER A 518 -11.06 -23.63 -4.47
CA SER A 518 -10.30 -23.70 -3.21
C SER A 518 -8.94 -23.02 -3.38
N PRO A 519 -8.66 -21.90 -2.70
CA PRO A 519 -7.37 -21.25 -2.79
C PRO A 519 -6.29 -22.05 -2.06
N TRP A 520 -5.06 -21.96 -2.58
CA TRP A 520 -3.86 -22.52 -1.91
C TRP A 520 -3.33 -21.61 -0.82
N VAL A 521 -3.68 -20.33 -0.84
CA VAL A 521 -3.34 -19.37 0.20
C VAL A 521 -4.63 -18.94 0.91
N ASP A 522 -4.77 -19.34 2.16
CA ASP A 522 -5.86 -18.85 3.00
C ASP A 522 -5.44 -17.54 3.66
N GLN A 523 -6.17 -16.48 3.36
CA GLN A 523 -5.98 -15.17 3.91
C GLN A 523 -6.63 -15.08 5.30
N LYS A 524 -5.86 -15.32 6.36
CA LYS A 524 -6.34 -15.42 7.75
C LYS A 524 -6.50 -14.07 8.46
N GLY A 525 -6.45 -12.96 7.72
CA GLY A 525 -6.60 -11.62 8.28
C GLY A 525 -5.27 -10.96 8.63
N GLY A 526 -5.39 -9.81 9.28
CA GLY A 526 -4.26 -8.97 9.63
C GLY A 526 -4.70 -7.58 10.08
N GLU A 527 -3.79 -6.62 10.05
CA GLU A 527 -4.06 -5.26 10.47
C GLU A 527 -3.12 -4.23 9.80
N TYR A 528 -3.58 -2.99 9.73
CA TYR A 528 -2.80 -1.82 9.32
C TYR A 528 -2.23 -1.09 10.53
N PHE A 529 -0.93 -0.83 10.48
CA PHE A 529 -0.18 -0.12 11.50
C PHE A 529 0.56 1.07 10.89
N PHE A 530 0.93 2.02 11.73
CA PHE A 530 1.90 3.06 11.43
C PHE A 530 3.13 2.83 12.30
N THR A 531 4.30 2.78 11.66
CA THR A 531 5.61 2.64 12.29
C THR A 531 6.22 4.04 12.39
N PRO A 532 6.22 4.69 13.56
CA PRO A 532 6.72 6.06 13.69
C PRO A 532 8.25 6.13 13.64
N SER A 533 8.78 7.32 13.37
CA SER A 533 10.20 7.61 13.56
C SER A 533 10.59 7.62 15.05
N MET A 534 11.88 7.48 15.34
CA MET A 534 12.44 7.56 16.70
C MET A 534 12.13 8.90 17.35
N LYS A 535 12.20 9.99 16.58
CA LYS A 535 11.81 11.33 17.01
C LYS A 535 10.34 11.39 17.40
N ALA A 536 9.44 10.86 16.57
CA ALA A 536 8.01 10.81 16.88
C ALA A 536 7.72 10.02 18.16
N LEU A 537 8.38 8.86 18.33
CA LEU A 537 8.27 8.05 19.54
C LEU A 537 8.71 8.83 20.80
N ARG A 538 9.83 9.55 20.73
CA ARG A 538 10.40 10.30 21.87
C ARG A 538 9.64 11.58 22.20
N GLU A 539 9.17 12.31 21.19
CA GLU A 539 8.63 13.67 21.35
C GLU A 539 7.10 13.68 21.42
N HIS A 540 6.43 12.77 20.72
CA HIS A 540 4.98 12.77 20.60
C HIS A 540 4.31 11.63 21.38
N PHE A 541 4.87 10.42 21.33
CA PHE A 541 4.21 9.21 21.86
C PHE A 541 4.67 8.75 23.24
N SER A 542 5.69 9.39 23.82
CA SER A 542 6.20 9.06 25.15
C SER A 542 6.28 10.32 26.03
N THR A 543 6.43 10.12 27.34
CA THR A 543 6.56 11.21 28.30
C THR A 543 7.81 11.00 29.14
N ALA A 544 8.72 11.98 29.18
CA ALA A 544 9.89 11.95 30.04
C ALA A 544 9.48 11.88 31.52
N THR A 545 10.13 11.02 32.30
CA THR A 545 9.99 11.00 33.74
C THR A 545 10.69 12.25 34.30
N LEU A 546 9.92 13.18 34.87
CA LEU A 546 10.49 14.28 35.65
C LEU A 546 11.02 13.69 36.95
N ASP A 547 12.28 13.27 36.96
CA ASP A 547 12.94 12.92 38.21
C ASP A 547 13.03 14.18 39.08
N LYS A 548 12.56 14.02 40.33
CA LYS A 548 12.62 15.06 41.36
C LYS A 548 14.07 15.52 41.54
N GLU A 549 14.22 16.83 41.55
CA GLU A 549 15.46 17.55 41.79
C GLU A 549 16.28 16.94 42.93
N GLY A 550 17.50 16.49 42.60
CA GLY A 550 18.60 16.24 43.53
C GLY A 550 19.74 17.21 43.23
N GLU A 551 20.18 17.93 44.25
CA GLU A 551 21.15 19.03 44.17
C GLU A 551 22.60 18.62 43.81
N SER A 552 23.21 19.39 42.88
CA SER A 552 24.65 19.74 42.68
C SER A 552 25.67 18.67 42.20
N PRO A 553 26.69 19.01 41.37
CA PRO A 553 27.63 20.13 41.51
C PRO A 553 27.57 21.19 40.37
N LYS A 554 27.33 22.45 40.74
CA LYS A 554 27.12 23.63 39.87
C LYS A 554 28.39 24.26 39.25
N GLU A 555 29.38 23.50 38.80
CA GLU A 555 30.57 24.11 38.16
C GLU A 555 30.92 23.55 36.77
N ASP A 556 30.61 22.30 36.47
CA ASP A 556 30.91 21.70 35.16
C ASP A 556 29.78 21.96 34.13
N GLN A 557 28.52 21.95 34.58
CA GLN A 557 27.36 22.27 33.73
C GLN A 557 27.41 23.70 33.19
N THR A 558 27.99 24.66 33.91
CA THR A 558 28.08 26.05 33.45
C THR A 558 29.05 26.19 32.28
N LYS A 559 30.09 25.34 32.23
CA LYS A 559 31.06 25.32 31.13
C LYS A 559 30.46 24.66 29.89
N GLU A 560 29.72 23.58 30.07
CA GLU A 560 29.00 22.88 29.00
C GLU A 560 27.84 23.71 28.46
N LEU A 561 27.07 24.39 29.33
CA LEU A 561 26.02 25.33 28.94
C LEU A 561 26.59 26.53 28.18
N ARG A 562 27.75 27.07 28.58
CA ARG A 562 28.42 28.14 27.83
C ARG A 562 28.88 27.67 26.44
N ALA A 563 29.43 26.45 26.33
CA ALA A 563 29.78 25.88 25.03
C ALA A 563 28.54 25.63 24.15
N LYS A 564 27.43 25.21 24.75
CA LYS A 564 26.15 25.00 24.06
C LYS A 564 25.51 26.32 23.63
N ILE A 565 25.57 27.36 24.45
CA ILE A 565 25.13 28.72 24.10
C ILE A 565 25.96 29.25 22.94
N ALA A 566 27.29 29.11 22.96
CA ALA A 566 28.15 29.53 21.86
C ALA A 566 27.82 28.81 20.54
N ARG A 567 27.58 27.49 20.57
CA ARG A 567 27.12 26.73 19.40
C ARG A 567 25.74 27.17 18.93
N LEU A 568 24.82 27.46 19.85
CA LEU A 568 23.46 27.93 19.52
C LEU A 568 23.48 29.35 18.94
N GLU A 569 24.37 30.22 19.40
CA GLU A 569 24.57 31.56 18.83
C GLU A 569 25.15 31.48 17.42
N GLU A 570 26.10 30.57 17.18
CA GLU A 570 26.66 30.33 15.84
C GLU A 570 25.61 29.72 14.89
N THR A 571 24.82 28.76 15.39
CA THR A 571 23.69 28.18 14.66
C THR A 571 22.61 29.22 14.37
N ASN A 572 22.31 30.11 15.32
CA ASN A 572 21.35 31.20 15.10
C ASN A 572 21.85 32.18 14.02
N LYS A 573 23.13 32.54 14.03
CA LYS A 573 23.71 33.37 12.96
C LYS A 573 23.62 32.70 11.59
N PHE A 574 23.83 31.38 11.54
CA PHE A 574 23.68 30.62 10.31
C PHE A 574 22.21 30.56 9.85
N LEU A 575 21.27 30.34 10.76
CA LEU A 575 19.83 30.36 10.47
C LEU A 575 19.33 31.75 10.07
N GLU A 576 19.86 32.82 10.66
CA GLU A 576 19.58 34.19 10.24
C GLU A 576 20.05 34.44 8.80
N LYS A 577 21.20 33.88 8.41
CA LYS A 577 21.69 33.94 7.03
C LYS A 577 20.80 33.16 6.06
N ILE A 578 20.38 31.95 6.45
CA ILE A 578 19.40 31.16 5.67
C ILE A 578 18.06 31.91 5.55
N ASN A 579 17.59 32.54 6.62
CA ASN A 579 16.35 33.32 6.59
C ASN A 579 16.47 34.54 5.66
N GLN A 580 17.65 35.17 5.57
CA GLN A 580 17.92 36.24 4.61
C GLN A 580 17.94 35.70 3.16
N GLU A 581 18.52 34.52 2.92
CA GLU A 581 18.51 33.87 1.61
C GLU A 581 17.08 33.43 1.20
N HIS A 582 16.30 32.88 2.13
CA HIS A 582 14.90 32.52 1.94
C HIS A 582 14.00 33.73 1.74
N ALA A 583 14.30 34.89 2.34
CA ALA A 583 13.57 36.13 2.07
C ALA A 583 13.71 36.54 0.58
N GLY A 584 14.89 36.34 -0.01
CA GLY A 584 15.11 36.52 -1.45
C GLY A 584 14.30 35.53 -2.30
N TYR A 585 14.23 34.27 -1.88
CA TYR A 585 13.41 33.25 -2.55
C TYR A 585 11.91 33.51 -2.43
N ILE A 586 11.45 34.04 -1.29
CA ILE A 586 10.05 34.45 -1.10
C ILE A 586 9.70 35.61 -2.03
N GLU A 587 10.60 36.58 -2.22
CA GLU A 587 10.37 37.66 -3.18
C GLU A 587 10.36 37.14 -4.63
N SER A 588 11.22 36.17 -4.98
CA SER A 588 11.15 35.53 -6.31
C SER A 588 9.86 34.72 -6.51
N LEU A 589 9.40 34.00 -5.49
CA LEU A 589 8.13 33.28 -5.51
C LEU A 589 6.93 34.22 -5.57
N LYS A 590 6.98 35.37 -4.89
CA LYS A 590 5.94 36.41 -5.02
C LYS A 590 5.92 37.00 -6.42
N ALA A 591 7.08 37.19 -7.05
CA ALA A 591 7.16 37.63 -8.44
C ALA A 591 6.59 36.58 -9.39
N GLN A 592 6.93 35.30 -9.22
CA GLN A 592 6.36 34.19 -10.00
C GLN A 592 4.85 34.03 -9.76
N LEU A 593 4.38 34.19 -8.52
CA LEU A 593 2.96 34.15 -8.18
C LEU A 593 2.21 35.30 -8.85
N LYS A 594 2.79 36.51 -8.83
CA LYS A 594 2.22 37.68 -9.51
C LYS A 594 2.16 37.46 -11.02
N GLU A 595 3.23 36.94 -11.64
CA GLU A 595 3.28 36.62 -13.06
C GLU A 595 2.27 35.52 -13.44
N SER A 596 2.10 34.51 -12.59
CA SER A 596 1.08 33.47 -12.75
C SER A 596 -0.34 34.00 -12.56
N GLN A 597 -0.57 34.93 -11.63
CA GLN A 597 -1.86 35.59 -11.41
C GLN A 597 -2.23 36.49 -12.59
N GLU A 598 -1.27 37.26 -13.11
CA GLU A 598 -1.45 38.11 -14.29
C GLU A 598 -1.71 37.26 -15.54
N SER A 599 -0.99 36.15 -15.72
CA SER A 599 -1.22 35.18 -16.80
C SER A 599 -2.58 34.49 -16.68
N HIS A 600 -2.98 34.10 -15.47
CA HIS A 600 -4.29 33.51 -15.21
C HIS A 600 -5.42 34.52 -15.45
N GLN A 601 -5.24 35.77 -15.03
CA GLN A 601 -6.22 36.83 -15.24
C GLN A 601 -6.37 37.16 -16.72
N LYS A 602 -5.26 37.18 -17.46
CA LYS A 602 -5.27 37.31 -18.91
C LYS A 602 -5.96 36.11 -19.60
N TYR A 603 -5.68 34.88 -19.14
CA TYR A 603 -6.39 33.68 -19.60
C TYR A 603 -7.89 33.76 -19.31
N VAL A 604 -8.31 34.21 -18.13
CA VAL A 604 -9.73 34.38 -17.77
C VAL A 604 -10.38 35.49 -18.61
N GLU A 605 -9.70 36.61 -18.86
CA GLU A 605 -10.19 37.67 -19.75
C GLU A 605 -10.27 37.23 -21.23
N GLU A 606 -9.36 36.38 -21.69
CA GLU A 606 -9.37 35.82 -23.04
C GLU A 606 -10.44 34.74 -23.18
N THR A 607 -10.63 33.89 -22.17
CA THR A 607 -11.62 32.81 -22.15
C THR A 607 -13.04 33.35 -21.96
N SER A 608 -13.24 34.37 -21.12
CA SER A 608 -14.54 35.04 -20.93
C SER A 608 -15.04 35.79 -22.17
N LYS A 609 -14.14 36.18 -23.09
CA LYS A 609 -14.48 36.77 -24.39
C LYS A 609 -14.89 35.75 -25.45
N GLN A 610 -14.56 34.46 -25.27
CA GLN A 610 -14.79 33.41 -26.28
C GLN A 610 -15.85 32.36 -25.89
N CYS A 611 -16.25 32.25 -24.61
CA CYS A 611 -17.36 31.36 -24.23
C CYS A 611 -18.10 31.88 -22.98
N PRO A 612 -19.43 32.10 -23.00
CA PRO A 612 -20.16 32.64 -21.85
C PRO A 612 -20.47 31.60 -20.75
N THR A 613 -20.07 30.34 -20.92
CA THR A 613 -20.46 29.22 -20.05
C THR A 613 -19.23 28.37 -19.74
N VAL A 614 -18.87 28.30 -18.45
CA VAL A 614 -17.79 27.44 -17.97
C VAL A 614 -18.40 26.11 -17.54
N PHE A 615 -18.02 25.03 -18.21
CA PHE A 615 -18.43 23.69 -17.82
C PHE A 615 -17.40 23.07 -16.87
N GLY A 616 -17.86 22.22 -15.95
CA GLY A 616 -16.92 21.38 -15.19
C GLY A 616 -16.24 20.35 -16.10
N TYR A 617 -15.19 19.69 -15.60
CA TYR A 617 -14.29 18.83 -16.37
C TYR A 617 -14.96 17.74 -17.25
N ALA A 618 -16.13 17.22 -16.89
CA ALA A 618 -16.87 16.23 -17.69
C ALA A 618 -18.09 16.80 -18.44
N GLY A 619 -18.27 18.12 -18.51
CA GLY A 619 -19.33 18.76 -19.30
C GLY A 619 -20.74 18.74 -18.68
N PHE A 620 -20.97 18.00 -17.58
CA PHE A 620 -22.33 17.81 -17.03
C PHE A 620 -22.90 18.98 -16.23
N VAL A 621 -22.08 19.97 -15.84
CA VAL A 621 -22.49 21.05 -14.94
C VAL A 621 -22.00 22.39 -15.48
N HIS A 622 -22.93 23.32 -15.65
CA HIS A 622 -22.60 24.73 -15.80
C HIS A 622 -22.06 25.26 -14.47
N LEU A 623 -20.79 25.62 -14.36
CA LEU A 623 -20.22 26.09 -13.10
C LEU A 623 -20.67 27.51 -12.71
N ASP A 624 -21.40 28.19 -13.58
CA ASP A 624 -21.86 29.56 -13.37
C ASP A 624 -22.82 29.70 -12.18
N PHE A 625 -23.48 28.61 -11.73
CA PHE A 625 -24.33 28.64 -10.53
C PHE A 625 -23.52 28.89 -9.25
N LEU A 626 -22.26 28.45 -9.19
CA LEU A 626 -21.39 28.61 -8.01
C LEU A 626 -21.13 30.08 -7.67
N ASN A 627 -21.15 30.95 -8.68
CA ASN A 627 -20.99 32.40 -8.53
C ASN A 627 -22.26 33.08 -7.98
N ARG A 628 -23.39 32.36 -7.97
CA ARG A 628 -24.70 32.87 -7.52
C ARG A 628 -25.06 32.38 -6.11
N LEU A 629 -24.34 31.41 -5.57
CA LEU A 629 -24.58 30.87 -4.24
C LEU A 629 -24.03 31.79 -3.14
N SER A 630 -24.82 32.01 -2.09
CA SER A 630 -24.32 32.58 -0.85
C SER A 630 -23.38 31.58 -0.14
N ASP A 631 -22.52 32.06 0.76
CA ASP A 631 -21.67 31.16 1.56
C ASP A 631 -22.50 30.22 2.47
N THR A 632 -23.76 30.53 2.76
CA THR A 632 -24.66 29.62 3.51
C THR A 632 -25.20 28.52 2.60
N ASP A 633 -25.66 28.88 1.40
CA ASP A 633 -26.21 27.92 0.44
C ASP A 633 -25.12 26.99 -0.11
N LEU A 634 -23.90 27.50 -0.27
CA LEU A 634 -22.74 26.72 -0.67
C LEU A 634 -22.39 25.63 0.36
N ARG A 635 -22.43 25.95 1.66
CA ARG A 635 -22.24 24.95 2.74
C ARG A 635 -23.34 23.91 2.73
N GLN A 636 -24.59 24.35 2.63
CA GLN A 636 -25.72 23.43 2.56
C GLN A 636 -25.61 22.48 1.36
N LEU A 637 -25.19 22.99 0.20
CA LEU A 637 -24.95 22.18 -0.99
C LEU A 637 -23.79 21.19 -0.76
N LYS A 638 -22.68 21.61 -0.15
CA LYS A 638 -21.55 20.72 0.21
C LYS A 638 -22.00 19.57 1.11
N HIS A 639 -22.80 19.85 2.14
CA HIS A 639 -23.38 18.82 2.99
C HIS A 639 -24.34 17.91 2.24
N GLN A 640 -25.28 18.46 1.47
CA GLN A 640 -26.28 17.66 0.75
C GLN A 640 -25.64 16.76 -0.30
N VAL A 641 -24.62 17.24 -1.03
CA VAL A 641 -23.89 16.40 -1.97
C VAL A 641 -23.12 15.29 -1.25
N ARG A 642 -22.56 15.56 -0.06
CA ARG A 642 -21.91 14.54 0.78
C ARG A 642 -22.90 13.50 1.30
N ASP A 643 -24.05 13.92 1.79
CA ASP A 643 -25.11 13.03 2.29
C ASP A 643 -25.68 12.18 1.16
N VAL A 644 -25.92 12.79 -0.01
CA VAL A 644 -26.36 12.09 -1.21
C VAL A 644 -25.32 11.07 -1.65
N LEU A 645 -24.04 11.40 -1.68
CA LEU A 645 -22.98 10.40 -1.94
C LEU A 645 -23.01 9.24 -0.92
N GLY A 646 -23.36 9.52 0.33
CA GLY A 646 -23.57 8.50 1.37
C GLY A 646 -24.78 7.60 1.10
N GLU A 647 -25.92 8.18 0.70
CA GLU A 647 -27.12 7.43 0.30
C GLU A 647 -26.86 6.58 -0.95
N LEU A 648 -26.21 7.15 -1.96
CA LEU A 648 -25.83 6.48 -3.20
C LEU A 648 -24.79 5.35 -2.98
N ALA A 649 -24.13 5.30 -1.82
CA ALA A 649 -23.23 4.22 -1.45
C ALA A 649 -23.95 2.98 -0.86
N GLY A 650 -25.27 3.05 -0.60
CA GLY A 650 -26.12 1.94 -0.15
C GLY A 650 -26.87 1.20 -1.29
N ASP A 651 -27.62 0.15 -0.95
CA ASP A 651 -28.53 -0.55 -1.90
C ASP A 651 -29.79 0.30 -2.14
N VAL A 652 -29.75 1.17 -3.14
CA VAL A 652 -30.83 2.12 -3.44
C VAL A 652 -31.39 1.87 -4.86
N ASP A 653 -32.72 1.85 -5.01
CA ASP A 653 -33.37 1.61 -6.32
C ASP A 653 -33.30 2.83 -7.27
N TRP A 654 -33.29 2.58 -8.58
CA TRP A 654 -33.14 3.59 -9.63
C TRP A 654 -34.10 4.80 -9.52
N THR A 655 -35.35 4.56 -9.12
CA THR A 655 -36.38 5.61 -9.04
C THR A 655 -36.07 6.58 -7.91
N GLN A 656 -35.47 6.08 -6.82
CA GLN A 656 -34.98 6.90 -5.73
C GLN A 656 -33.77 7.76 -6.14
N TRP A 657 -32.83 7.23 -6.94
CA TRP A 657 -31.67 8.01 -7.45
C TRP A 657 -32.13 9.16 -8.34
N GLN A 658 -33.02 8.86 -9.28
CA GLN A 658 -33.56 9.85 -10.20
C GLN A 658 -34.30 10.97 -9.45
N ARG A 659 -35.02 10.64 -8.38
CA ARG A 659 -35.69 11.63 -7.53
C ARG A 659 -34.68 12.53 -6.80
N ILE A 660 -33.69 11.94 -6.12
CA ILE A 660 -32.67 12.68 -5.38
C ILE A 660 -31.97 13.72 -6.27
N ILE A 661 -31.58 13.31 -7.48
CA ILE A 661 -30.82 14.18 -8.38
C ILE A 661 -31.69 15.27 -9.00
N ARG A 662 -32.94 14.95 -9.34
CA ARG A 662 -33.93 15.97 -9.77
C ARG A 662 -34.22 16.99 -8.68
N ASP A 663 -34.28 16.54 -7.43
CA ASP A 663 -34.51 17.43 -6.29
C ASP A 663 -33.31 18.37 -6.09
N LEU A 664 -32.08 17.88 -6.24
CA LEU A 664 -30.88 18.73 -6.20
C LEU A 664 -30.86 19.75 -7.36
N ASP A 665 -31.12 19.31 -8.59
CA ASP A 665 -31.15 20.17 -9.78
C ASP A 665 -32.21 21.25 -9.69
N SER A 666 -33.43 20.87 -9.29
CA SER A 666 -34.52 21.82 -9.11
C SER A 666 -34.21 22.86 -8.03
N LYS A 667 -33.44 22.47 -7.01
CA LYS A 667 -33.14 23.33 -5.86
C LYS A 667 -32.00 24.31 -6.13
N TYR A 668 -30.94 23.85 -6.81
CA TYR A 668 -29.72 24.63 -7.01
C TYR A 668 -29.52 25.13 -8.45
N GLY A 669 -30.38 24.70 -9.38
CA GLY A 669 -30.41 25.20 -10.75
C GLY A 669 -29.16 24.85 -11.53
N PHE A 670 -28.72 23.58 -11.49
CA PHE A 670 -27.53 23.14 -12.21
C PHE A 670 -27.72 23.17 -13.74
N GLY A 671 -28.98 23.12 -14.19
CA GLY A 671 -29.33 23.24 -15.60
C GLY A 671 -29.08 21.94 -16.35
N LEU A 672 -29.45 20.80 -15.77
CA LEU A 672 -29.20 19.48 -16.36
C LEU A 672 -29.95 19.34 -17.69
N VAL A 673 -29.20 19.06 -18.75
CA VAL A 673 -29.73 18.92 -20.12
C VAL A 673 -30.15 17.46 -20.33
N TYR A 674 -31.45 17.21 -20.54
CA TYR A 674 -31.99 15.87 -20.78
C TYR A 674 -32.06 15.57 -22.28
N GLY A 675 -31.45 14.47 -22.73
CA GLY A 675 -31.62 13.92 -24.07
C GLY A 675 -32.62 12.75 -24.07
N ASN A 676 -33.54 12.71 -25.03
CA ASN A 676 -34.30 11.50 -25.36
C ASN A 676 -33.56 10.73 -26.46
N GLY A 677 -33.17 9.49 -26.18
CA GLY A 677 -32.62 8.54 -27.17
C GLY A 677 -31.13 8.73 -27.49
N ASP A 678 -30.29 7.92 -26.85
CA ASP A 678 -28.88 7.58 -27.16
C ASP A 678 -27.88 8.73 -27.48
N HIS A 679 -28.31 9.99 -27.36
CA HIS A 679 -27.54 11.18 -27.71
C HIS A 679 -27.61 12.20 -26.56
N TYR A 680 -26.45 12.51 -25.99
CA TYR A 680 -26.25 13.65 -25.10
C TYR A 680 -25.53 14.74 -25.89
N GLU A 681 -26.14 15.93 -25.98
CA GLU A 681 -25.67 17.07 -26.78
C GLU A 681 -25.37 16.75 -28.26
N GLY A 682 -26.14 15.84 -28.87
CA GLY A 682 -25.91 15.46 -30.27
C GLY A 682 -24.60 14.68 -30.53
N ARG A 683 -23.92 14.21 -29.48
CA ARG A 683 -22.79 13.28 -29.57
C ARG A 683 -23.18 11.87 -29.14
N HIS A 684 -22.63 10.89 -29.86
CA HIS A 684 -22.93 9.49 -29.66
C HIS A 684 -22.26 8.95 -28.39
N TRP A 685 -22.90 8.04 -27.65
CA TRP A 685 -22.37 7.43 -26.41
C TRP A 685 -20.92 6.92 -26.51
N SER A 686 -20.53 6.44 -27.68
CA SER A 686 -19.17 5.96 -27.97
C SER A 686 -18.09 7.05 -27.84
N GLU A 687 -18.42 8.30 -28.18
CA GLU A 687 -17.50 9.45 -28.05
C GLU A 687 -17.37 9.91 -26.59
N TRP A 688 -18.43 9.75 -25.80
CA TRP A 688 -18.43 10.05 -24.36
C TRP A 688 -17.57 9.07 -23.54
N LYS A 689 -17.48 7.81 -23.98
CA LYS A 689 -16.59 6.81 -23.38
C LYS A 689 -15.12 7.25 -23.41
N GLU A 690 -14.69 7.97 -24.45
CA GLU A 690 -13.31 8.48 -24.55
C GLU A 690 -13.01 9.62 -23.56
N ILE A 691 -14.01 10.47 -23.26
CA ILE A 691 -13.89 11.52 -22.24
C ILE A 691 -13.81 10.90 -20.83
N GLN A 692 -14.52 9.80 -20.59
CA GLN A 692 -14.37 9.01 -19.36
C GLN A 692 -12.96 8.40 -19.20
N TYR A 693 -12.28 8.09 -20.30
CA TYR A 693 -10.89 7.62 -20.28
C TYR A 693 -9.87 8.75 -20.06
N SER A 694 -10.16 9.98 -20.49
CA SER A 694 -9.24 11.12 -20.33
C SER A 694 -9.20 11.68 -18.89
N ALA A 695 -10.24 11.39 -18.08
CA ALA A 695 -10.33 11.70 -16.65
C ALA A 695 -9.33 10.97 -15.73
N SER A 696 -8.40 10.21 -16.31
CA SER A 696 -7.29 9.53 -15.62
C SER A 696 -6.26 10.47 -14.97
N HIS A 697 -6.35 11.79 -15.21
CA HIS A 697 -5.33 12.76 -14.84
C HIS A 697 -5.77 13.80 -13.79
N SER A 698 -6.98 13.71 -13.21
CA SER A 698 -7.39 14.57 -12.09
C SER A 698 -7.66 13.74 -10.82
N GLN A 699 -7.15 14.25 -9.70
CA GLN A 699 -7.04 13.66 -8.36
C GLN A 699 -8.05 12.53 -8.02
N TYR A 700 -7.49 11.36 -7.74
CA TYR A 700 -7.95 10.01 -8.08
C TYR A 700 -8.64 9.25 -6.92
N ASP A 701 -8.77 9.88 -5.75
CA ASP A 701 -8.90 9.16 -4.47
C ASP A 701 -10.33 8.66 -4.13
N ARG A 702 -11.39 9.29 -4.65
CA ARG A 702 -12.80 8.93 -4.34
C ARG A 702 -13.51 8.20 -5.49
N THR A 703 -13.14 8.48 -6.73
CA THR A 703 -13.72 7.92 -7.96
C THR A 703 -13.46 6.42 -8.09
N VAL A 704 -12.38 5.92 -7.50
CA VAL A 704 -11.81 4.59 -7.78
C VAL A 704 -12.45 3.48 -6.93
N ALA A 705 -12.76 3.73 -5.65
CA ALA A 705 -13.54 2.79 -4.82
C ALA A 705 -14.96 2.58 -5.37
N PHE A 706 -15.56 3.67 -5.86
CA PHE A 706 -16.90 3.68 -6.44
C PHE A 706 -16.94 3.04 -7.85
N ARG A 707 -15.93 3.32 -8.69
CA ARG A 707 -15.73 2.67 -10.01
C ARG A 707 -15.50 1.16 -9.90
N ASN A 708 -14.91 0.68 -8.80
CA ASN A 708 -14.76 -0.75 -8.56
C ASN A 708 -16.09 -1.46 -8.26
N ARG A 709 -16.97 -0.83 -7.48
CA ARG A 709 -18.32 -1.36 -7.22
C ARG A 709 -19.23 -1.25 -8.44
N MET A 710 -19.12 -0.17 -9.21
CA MET A 710 -19.84 -0.03 -10.50
C MET A 710 -19.35 -1.00 -11.57
N GLY A 711 -18.04 -1.25 -11.66
CA GLY A 711 -17.51 -2.32 -12.52
C GLY A 711 -17.98 -3.72 -12.11
N GLN A 712 -18.19 -3.94 -10.80
CA GLN A 712 -18.83 -5.16 -10.27
C GLN A 712 -20.33 -5.22 -10.58
N TRP A 713 -21.04 -4.08 -10.62
CA TRP A 713 -22.48 -3.97 -10.90
C TRP A 713 -22.81 -4.10 -12.39
N CYS A 714 -22.02 -3.47 -13.26
CA CYS A 714 -22.17 -3.55 -14.73
C CYS A 714 -21.79 -4.93 -15.30
N ASN A 715 -21.03 -5.76 -14.58
CA ASN A 715 -20.66 -7.12 -15.00
C ASN A 715 -21.75 -8.18 -14.72
N ASN A 716 -22.91 -7.79 -14.19
CA ASN A 716 -24.04 -8.69 -13.95
C ASN A 716 -24.89 -8.88 -15.22
N TYR A 717 -24.72 -10.01 -15.92
CA TYR A 717 -25.48 -10.37 -17.15
C TYR A 717 -26.97 -10.73 -16.89
N LYS A 718 -27.46 -10.63 -15.65
CA LYS A 718 -28.80 -11.09 -15.25
C LYS A 718 -29.75 -9.98 -14.85
N TRP A 719 -29.96 -8.95 -15.67
CA TRP A 719 -31.14 -8.10 -15.50
C TRP A 719 -31.72 -7.67 -16.85
N ASN A 720 -32.89 -8.23 -17.18
CA ASN A 720 -33.81 -7.68 -18.18
C ASN A 720 -34.48 -6.45 -17.56
N ALA A 721 -33.79 -5.30 -17.55
CA ALA A 721 -34.47 -4.03 -17.30
C ALA A 721 -35.41 -3.78 -18.50
N VAL A 722 -36.71 -3.72 -18.23
CA VAL A 722 -37.71 -3.32 -19.23
C VAL A 722 -37.45 -1.84 -19.55
N GLY A 723 -36.86 -1.59 -20.72
CA GLY A 723 -36.39 -0.26 -21.15
C GLY A 723 -34.87 -0.26 -21.28
N GLY A 724 -34.39 -0.45 -22.51
CA GLY A 724 -32.97 -0.35 -22.82
C GLY A 724 -32.39 1.00 -22.38
N ASP A 725 -31.15 0.94 -21.89
CA ASP A 725 -30.30 2.09 -21.50
C ASP A 725 -30.37 2.63 -20.04
N ALA A 726 -30.91 1.85 -19.11
CA ALA A 726 -30.90 2.22 -17.68
C ALA A 726 -29.48 2.29 -17.06
N ALA A 727 -28.53 1.47 -17.53
CA ALA A 727 -27.16 1.42 -17.01
C ALA A 727 -26.31 2.63 -17.45
N GLY A 728 -26.50 3.12 -18.68
CA GLY A 728 -25.82 4.31 -19.21
C GLY A 728 -26.30 5.59 -18.52
N CYS A 729 -27.63 5.72 -18.35
CA CYS A 729 -28.24 6.81 -17.60
C CYS A 729 -27.72 6.86 -16.16
N ALA A 730 -27.68 5.73 -15.44
CA ALA A 730 -27.17 5.69 -14.06
C ALA A 730 -25.72 6.18 -13.94
N LEU A 731 -24.84 5.78 -14.87
CA LEU A 731 -23.44 6.20 -14.87
C LEU A 731 -23.30 7.72 -15.05
N ILE A 732 -24.12 8.33 -15.91
CA ILE A 732 -24.13 9.77 -16.17
C ILE A 732 -24.51 10.56 -14.91
N TRP A 733 -25.60 10.18 -14.26
CA TRP A 733 -26.12 10.84 -13.07
C TRP A 733 -25.16 10.73 -11.87
N ILE A 734 -24.47 9.60 -11.75
CA ILE A 734 -23.43 9.36 -10.76
C ILE A 734 -22.21 10.24 -11.01
N THR A 735 -21.76 10.27 -12.27
CA THR A 735 -20.61 11.09 -12.68
C THR A 735 -20.89 12.57 -12.38
N PHE A 736 -22.13 13.01 -12.60
CA PHE A 736 -22.58 14.35 -12.22
C PHE A 736 -22.42 14.63 -10.72
N VAL A 737 -22.94 13.77 -9.83
CA VAL A 737 -22.86 14.00 -8.37
C VAL A 737 -21.41 13.99 -7.88
N ILE A 738 -20.57 13.11 -8.41
CA ILE A 738 -19.14 13.04 -8.09
C ILE A 738 -18.41 14.30 -8.57
N GLN A 739 -18.65 14.72 -9.80
CA GLN A 739 -18.05 15.93 -10.36
C GLN A 739 -18.46 17.18 -9.56
N LEU A 740 -19.74 17.28 -9.20
CA LEU A 740 -20.25 18.36 -8.39
C LEU A 740 -19.57 18.37 -7.01
N HIS A 741 -19.44 17.21 -6.37
CA HIS A 741 -18.70 17.07 -5.12
C HIS A 741 -17.25 17.59 -5.24
N ASP A 742 -16.51 17.16 -6.26
CA ASP A 742 -15.09 17.49 -6.41
C ASP A 742 -14.86 18.98 -6.67
N VAL A 743 -15.71 19.58 -7.52
CA VAL A 743 -15.70 21.02 -7.74
C VAL A 743 -15.97 21.77 -6.44
N LEU A 744 -16.92 21.30 -5.63
CA LEU A 744 -17.25 21.93 -4.35
C LEU A 744 -16.13 21.79 -3.29
N GLN A 745 -15.29 20.75 -3.34
CA GLN A 745 -14.14 20.63 -2.44
C GLN A 745 -13.09 21.71 -2.70
N VAL A 746 -12.88 22.07 -3.97
CA VAL A 746 -11.85 23.04 -4.38
C VAL A 746 -12.41 24.47 -4.41
N TYR A 747 -13.71 24.63 -4.66
CA TYR A 747 -14.35 25.94 -4.72
C TYR A 747 -14.64 26.50 -3.32
N LYS A 748 -14.01 27.65 -3.00
CA LYS A 748 -14.03 28.30 -1.67
C LYS A 748 -13.82 27.28 -0.53
N PRO A 749 -12.62 26.69 -0.41
CA PRO A 749 -12.34 25.62 0.56
C PRO A 749 -12.52 26.05 2.02
N GLN A 750 -12.46 27.35 2.31
CA GLN A 750 -12.74 27.93 3.62
C GLN A 750 -14.23 27.94 4.01
N VAL A 751 -15.13 27.60 3.07
CA VAL A 751 -16.57 27.48 3.27
C VAL A 751 -16.89 25.99 3.30
N CYS A 752 -16.83 25.36 4.48
CA CYS A 752 -17.12 23.93 4.68
C CYS A 752 -18.61 23.70 4.83
#